data_AF-A0A1X7HUS9-F1
#
_entry.id   AF-A0A1X7HUS9-F1
#
_cell.length_a   1.000
_cell.length_b   1.000
_cell.length_c   1.000
_cell.angle_alpha   90.00
_cell.angle_beta   90.00
_cell.angle_gamma   90.00
#
_symmetry.space_group_name_H-M   'P 1'
#
loop_
_entity.id
_entity.type
_entity.pdbx_description
1 polymer ?
#
loop_
_entity_poly.entity_id
_entity_poly.type
_entity_poly.pdbx_seq_one_letter_code
_entity_poly.pdbx_strand_id
1 'polypeptide(L)'
;MPKNNIIALKKAFNDLLKKEDDFFNFAGKSLMDGLWCCNLAHPEKSFVNSKFFQLLGYSSLSSTAVQINFLALFCKEDLEKFRSSCQDLKSAFHTKTLDIDVRLKHVDGHYVWLNLRGNWIADESQAGQGLIGTAQCVDRYMESERQLHINKDYYENVIKGANIGIWEGNLLTGEVICNERWADMFGYTLAELEPLTYNTFLNLVHPEDIGKIDVSLENHVKESGIYELEFRILHKMGHWVWVLSRGEVTKYGADGLPEIVSGIHYDISNRKVNEILLEKYKDLFERSSEVAKIGYWELDDQENTVFWIKVNKQIHGVSEDYTPTVEAGLDFYLEGENRERMKKVICESLEKPMEFDEQLQIKTQKGKLKWVRLIGASEYRGNKSLRLYGLIQDIDEIKKVQLQIKFREEQFRQTFNHSAVGMALINIENKLLKANKSLCHILGYTEEELQKIDLANMAHPEDLKLNRKNIEELFQGKHKNIKLEHRFIHKDGSFIWANITMSAIHNDQGQVIHYVFQMQDVTERKHNELLLAHNAQVMQRINDAVGVGIWELDMGANTVYWSPTIKKMVGVPEDYKPTLEEVYPFFQEGAHRETLINALRNAVEQGEGFDLELMVVTTAKRKFWSRTIGIPEMVDGVCTRLYGFFQDIDEKTRATKELAVKEEEMRQTFEHAQHGMAFIDLNGNLQKSNRSLSRIIGYSVAELRKLTLVNITYPDDYAKSQALLFEVLERKRDSYKVEKRLVHKNGDIIWVNHSLSAIKNDQGDYIHLLSQVEDITDRKKSELLLIENKNLLERSHEIGKIGSWVYLPQENELTLSGNLIKMLETDTNKPHKLEISIANYTLEKDRDRVKEILNLAVMEGKSFDFEVEILSKSKGIFWARHIGVPEFKDGKCIRISGLVQDIDHEKRLKLELAFSEEIFRTTFEYAAIGMIVVDLKGRLQKANPKICEILGYREKEILEKTVLDFVHPEDVESSKALFEKTIATQSGFKMEKRCRHRNGSYLWIYEAVAAVKNDKGELMHFVAQIQDISDKKQMTENLTEHNNRLTNFAHIVSHNLRSHTSNISMLLDLALQDDPRVLQNEYYRNVKVVSDNMNETIRQLSEIVEINSQVSSTLTSQNLLKRVHKAMKTVDPLVKKNKATILVEVDGNINVLAVHAYLESVILNLITNAMKYKSPERPAELKIISGTKGGYAFLRFEDNGLGIDLDRHGSKLFGMYKTFHSHPEARGIGLFISKNQIEAMGGKIEVESELNKGTKFTAYFRIA
;
A
#
# COMPACT_ATOMS: atom_id res chain seq x y z
N MET A 1 44.06 -108.01 -60.42
CA MET A 1 44.08 -107.62 -58.99
C MET A 1 42.85 -106.79 -58.63
N PRO A 2 41.72 -107.43 -58.27
CA PRO A 2 40.80 -106.82 -57.30
C PRO A 2 40.16 -107.84 -56.32
N LYS A 3 39.21 -107.36 -55.49
CA LYS A 3 38.25 -108.07 -54.60
C LYS A 3 38.67 -108.44 -53.15
N ASN A 4 39.88 -108.91 -52.84
CA ASN A 4 40.12 -109.50 -51.51
C ASN A 4 39.98 -108.55 -50.30
N ASN A 5 40.49 -107.32 -50.35
CA ASN A 5 40.61 -106.48 -49.15
C ASN A 5 39.26 -105.93 -48.63
N ILE A 6 38.27 -105.74 -49.51
CA ILE A 6 36.90 -105.37 -49.10
C ILE A 6 36.22 -106.55 -48.38
N ILE A 7 36.51 -107.78 -48.80
CA ILE A 7 35.99 -108.99 -48.16
C ILE A 7 36.59 -109.15 -46.76
N ALA A 8 37.89 -108.90 -46.57
CA ALA A 8 38.52 -108.99 -45.25
C ALA A 8 37.87 -108.04 -44.22
N LEU A 9 37.75 -106.74 -44.54
CA LEU A 9 37.17 -105.75 -43.63
C LEU A 9 35.66 -105.97 -43.40
N LYS A 10 34.89 -106.27 -44.47
CA LYS A 10 33.45 -106.57 -44.33
C LYS A 10 33.20 -107.90 -43.62
N LYS A 11 34.10 -108.88 -43.73
CA LYS A 11 34.06 -110.13 -42.96
C LYS A 11 34.40 -109.87 -41.50
N ALA A 12 35.46 -109.12 -41.17
CA ALA A 12 35.79 -108.78 -39.79
C ALA A 12 34.61 -108.07 -39.09
N PHE A 13 33.98 -107.10 -39.76
CA PHE A 13 32.78 -106.41 -39.25
C PHE A 13 31.57 -107.34 -39.10
N ASN A 14 31.33 -108.23 -40.08
CA ASN A 14 30.21 -109.18 -40.03
C ASN A 14 30.44 -110.36 -39.08
N ASP A 15 31.68 -110.76 -38.82
CA ASP A 15 32.03 -111.82 -37.86
C ASP A 15 31.98 -111.28 -36.42
N LEU A 16 32.31 -110.00 -36.21
CA LEU A 16 32.00 -109.26 -34.97
C LEU A 16 30.49 -109.21 -34.71
N LEU A 17 29.68 -108.98 -35.76
CA LEU A 17 28.21 -109.02 -35.69
C LEU A 17 27.60 -110.44 -35.59
N LYS A 18 28.41 -111.51 -35.51
CA LYS A 18 27.93 -112.91 -35.58
C LYS A 18 28.47 -113.85 -34.50
N LYS A 19 29.46 -113.45 -33.70
CA LYS A 19 30.13 -114.40 -32.80
C LYS A 19 29.40 -114.71 -31.50
N GLU A 20 28.64 -113.76 -30.97
CA GLU A 20 27.75 -113.94 -29.80
C GLU A 20 26.51 -113.05 -29.98
N ASP A 21 25.36 -113.66 -30.30
CA ASP A 21 24.14 -112.92 -30.66
C ASP A 21 23.52 -112.12 -29.49
N ASP A 22 23.71 -112.55 -28.24
CA ASP A 22 23.06 -111.93 -27.08
C ASP A 22 23.65 -110.56 -26.70
N PHE A 23 24.99 -110.43 -26.66
CA PHE A 23 25.64 -109.19 -26.20
C PHE A 23 25.36 -108.01 -27.14
N PHE A 24 25.34 -108.24 -28.46
CA PHE A 24 25.01 -107.17 -29.44
C PHE A 24 23.52 -106.81 -29.47
N ASN A 25 22.61 -107.77 -29.26
CA ASN A 25 21.19 -107.46 -29.10
C ASN A 25 20.91 -106.68 -27.81
N PHE A 26 21.64 -106.95 -26.73
CA PHE A 26 21.59 -106.17 -25.49
C PHE A 26 22.12 -104.74 -25.69
N ALA A 27 23.33 -104.59 -26.25
CA ALA A 27 23.94 -103.29 -26.52
C ALA A 27 23.08 -102.41 -27.46
N GLY A 28 22.40 -103.02 -28.44
CA GLY A 28 21.54 -102.30 -29.38
C GLY A 28 20.37 -101.55 -28.74
N LYS A 29 19.82 -102.04 -27.62
CA LYS A 29 18.61 -101.50 -26.99
C LYS A 29 18.83 -100.35 -26.00
N SER A 30 20.00 -100.21 -25.36
CA SER A 30 20.05 -99.41 -24.12
C SER A 30 21.24 -98.46 -23.88
N LEU A 31 22.34 -98.46 -24.65
CA LEU A 31 23.49 -97.59 -24.29
C LEU A 31 24.40 -97.06 -25.42
N MET A 32 24.26 -97.51 -26.68
CA MET A 32 25.06 -96.99 -27.80
C MET A 32 24.16 -96.57 -28.97
N ASP A 33 24.44 -95.42 -29.57
CA ASP A 33 23.59 -94.82 -30.61
C ASP A 33 24.01 -95.21 -32.03
N GLY A 34 25.26 -95.66 -32.21
CA GLY A 34 25.71 -96.17 -33.49
C GLY A 34 27.02 -96.94 -33.47
N LEU A 35 27.28 -97.69 -34.55
CA LEU A 35 28.55 -98.36 -34.83
C LEU A 35 29.07 -97.91 -36.20
N TRP A 36 30.37 -97.63 -36.28
CA TRP A 36 31.03 -97.14 -37.48
C TRP A 36 32.37 -97.84 -37.73
N CYS A 37 32.77 -97.90 -39.00
CA CYS A 37 34.02 -98.50 -39.46
C CYS A 37 34.58 -97.65 -40.62
N CYS A 38 35.59 -96.84 -40.35
CA CYS A 38 36.18 -95.94 -41.34
C CYS A 38 37.43 -96.54 -41.98
N ASN A 39 37.48 -96.53 -43.32
CA ASN A 39 38.67 -96.85 -44.08
C ASN A 39 39.42 -95.54 -44.42
N LEU A 40 40.59 -95.33 -43.83
CA LEU A 40 41.33 -94.07 -43.94
C LEU A 40 42.01 -93.87 -45.31
N ALA A 41 42.21 -94.93 -46.09
CA ALA A 41 42.75 -94.87 -47.45
C ALA A 41 41.66 -94.71 -48.53
N HIS A 42 40.44 -95.18 -48.23
CA HIS A 42 39.26 -95.07 -49.09
C HIS A 42 38.03 -94.68 -48.25
N PRO A 43 37.90 -93.40 -47.82
CA PRO A 43 36.81 -92.94 -46.96
C PRO A 43 35.41 -93.20 -47.53
N GLU A 44 35.27 -93.23 -48.85
CA GLU A 44 34.06 -93.57 -49.60
C GLU A 44 33.64 -95.05 -49.51
N LYS A 45 34.48 -95.89 -48.88
CA LYS A 45 34.26 -97.31 -48.62
C LYS A 45 34.20 -97.62 -47.11
N SER A 46 33.83 -96.62 -46.30
CA SER A 46 33.52 -96.79 -44.88
C SER A 46 32.13 -97.40 -44.70
N PHE A 47 31.87 -98.04 -43.56
CA PHE A 47 30.59 -98.69 -43.23
C PHE A 47 30.04 -98.20 -41.89
N VAL A 48 28.71 -98.15 -41.77
CA VAL A 48 28.00 -97.88 -40.51
C VAL A 48 26.83 -98.85 -40.31
N ASN A 49 26.39 -99.03 -39.07
CA ASN A 49 25.15 -99.76 -38.80
C ASN A 49 23.91 -98.89 -39.07
N SER A 50 22.74 -99.54 -39.16
CA SER A 50 21.45 -98.86 -39.43
C SER A 50 21.09 -97.82 -38.37
N LYS A 51 21.41 -98.06 -37.10
CA LYS A 51 21.12 -97.13 -35.98
C LYS A 51 21.90 -95.81 -36.12
N PHE A 52 23.21 -95.87 -36.40
CA PHE A 52 24.04 -94.69 -36.69
C PHE A 52 23.48 -93.88 -37.86
N PHE A 53 23.03 -94.57 -38.92
CA PHE A 53 22.51 -93.93 -40.13
C PHE A 53 21.16 -93.24 -39.88
N GLN A 54 20.28 -93.86 -39.08
CA GLN A 54 19.03 -93.27 -38.60
C GLN A 54 19.26 -92.08 -37.66
N LEU A 55 20.32 -92.10 -36.84
CA LEU A 55 20.67 -91.01 -35.92
C LEU A 55 21.06 -89.70 -36.65
N LEU A 56 21.46 -89.79 -37.92
CA LEU A 56 21.71 -88.66 -38.81
C LEU A 56 20.53 -88.38 -39.77
N GLY A 57 19.36 -88.98 -39.49
CA GLY A 57 18.10 -88.74 -40.18
C GLY A 57 17.85 -89.58 -41.43
N TYR A 58 18.78 -90.46 -41.82
CA TYR A 58 18.65 -91.24 -43.06
C TYR A 58 17.81 -92.51 -42.86
N SER A 59 16.83 -92.72 -43.73
CA SER A 59 15.97 -93.90 -43.70
C SER A 59 16.72 -95.16 -44.17
N SER A 60 16.74 -96.20 -43.33
CA SER A 60 17.37 -97.49 -43.62
C SER A 60 16.33 -98.61 -43.75
N LEU A 61 16.39 -99.38 -44.83
CA LEU A 61 15.59 -100.58 -45.10
C LEU A 61 16.42 -101.87 -45.03
N SER A 62 17.61 -101.83 -44.41
CA SER A 62 18.55 -102.96 -44.32
C SER A 62 18.91 -103.27 -42.86
N SER A 63 18.90 -104.57 -42.52
CA SER A 63 19.47 -105.12 -41.28
C SER A 63 20.99 -105.34 -41.35
N THR A 64 21.63 -104.99 -42.47
CA THR A 64 23.08 -105.14 -42.71
C THR A 64 23.76 -103.80 -43.02
N ALA A 65 25.07 -103.73 -42.77
CA ALA A 65 25.86 -102.50 -42.79
C ALA A 65 25.78 -101.68 -44.09
N VAL A 66 25.56 -100.37 -43.95
CA VAL A 66 25.43 -99.41 -45.04
C VAL A 66 26.79 -98.78 -45.35
N GLN A 67 27.16 -98.67 -46.63
CA GLN A 67 28.40 -98.03 -47.05
C GLN A 67 28.19 -96.50 -47.21
N ILE A 68 29.05 -95.69 -46.60
CA ILE A 68 28.95 -94.21 -46.63
C ILE A 68 30.32 -93.55 -46.75
N ASN A 69 30.35 -92.28 -47.18
CA ASN A 69 31.55 -91.45 -47.11
C ASN A 69 31.63 -90.73 -45.75
N PHE A 70 32.22 -91.42 -44.76
CA PHE A 70 32.20 -90.99 -43.35
C PHE A 70 32.77 -89.58 -43.11
N LEU A 71 33.87 -89.24 -43.79
CA LEU A 71 34.54 -87.93 -43.60
C LEU A 71 33.75 -86.74 -44.19
N ALA A 72 32.78 -86.98 -45.07
CA ALA A 72 31.95 -85.93 -45.66
C ALA A 72 30.85 -85.42 -44.70
N LEU A 73 30.64 -86.10 -43.57
CA LEU A 73 29.62 -85.74 -42.57
C LEU A 73 30.12 -84.74 -41.52
N PHE A 74 31.43 -84.55 -41.37
CA PHE A 74 32.00 -83.70 -40.31
C PHE A 74 31.80 -82.21 -40.61
N CYS A 75 31.62 -81.40 -39.56
CA CYS A 75 31.86 -79.97 -39.65
C CYS A 75 33.34 -79.70 -40.01
N LYS A 76 33.62 -78.62 -40.76
CA LYS A 76 34.97 -78.30 -41.26
C LYS A 76 36.04 -78.26 -40.17
N GLU A 77 35.71 -77.64 -39.04
CA GLU A 77 36.59 -77.47 -37.88
C GLU A 77 36.95 -78.83 -37.24
N ASP A 78 35.95 -79.67 -37.03
CA ASP A 78 36.11 -80.96 -36.33
C ASP A 78 36.76 -82.02 -37.21
N LEU A 79 36.65 -81.90 -38.54
CA LEU A 79 37.31 -82.79 -39.50
C LEU A 79 38.83 -82.75 -39.38
N GLU A 80 39.42 -81.59 -39.09
CA GLU A 80 40.87 -81.47 -38.90
C GLU A 80 41.31 -82.04 -37.55
N LYS A 81 40.55 -81.78 -36.48
CA LYS A 81 40.74 -82.36 -35.14
C LYS A 81 40.68 -83.90 -35.18
N PHE A 82 39.69 -84.47 -35.87
CA PHE A 82 39.56 -85.91 -36.09
C PHE A 82 40.74 -86.50 -36.88
N ARG A 83 41.16 -85.82 -37.97
CA ARG A 83 42.33 -86.25 -38.77
C ARG A 83 43.61 -86.28 -37.96
N SER A 84 43.89 -85.22 -37.17
CA SER A 84 45.05 -85.16 -36.28
C SER A 84 45.05 -86.32 -35.28
N SER A 85 43.93 -86.54 -34.60
CA SER A 85 43.78 -87.63 -33.62
C SER A 85 43.97 -89.02 -34.25
N CYS A 86 43.53 -89.22 -35.49
CA CYS A 86 43.79 -90.46 -36.25
C CYS A 86 45.27 -90.61 -36.65
N GLN A 87 45.98 -89.51 -36.87
CA GLN A 87 47.41 -89.48 -37.18
C GLN A 87 48.25 -89.85 -35.94
N ASP A 88 47.88 -89.31 -34.78
CA ASP A 88 48.50 -89.66 -33.49
C ASP A 88 48.26 -91.13 -33.13
N LEU A 89 47.03 -91.64 -33.28
CA LEU A 89 46.72 -93.05 -33.04
C LEU A 89 47.57 -94.00 -33.90
N LYS A 90 47.84 -93.62 -35.16
CA LYS A 90 48.68 -94.42 -36.07
C LYS A 90 50.11 -94.61 -35.55
N SER A 91 50.61 -93.70 -34.70
CA SER A 91 51.93 -93.81 -34.06
C SER A 91 51.93 -94.66 -32.77
N ALA A 92 50.76 -94.86 -32.14
CA ALA A 92 50.62 -95.46 -30.80
C ALA A 92 49.53 -96.56 -30.73
N PHE A 93 49.31 -97.27 -31.84
CA PHE A 93 48.14 -98.13 -32.10
C PHE A 93 47.96 -99.36 -31.18
N HIS A 94 48.90 -99.63 -30.26
CA HIS A 94 48.78 -100.68 -29.25
C HIS A 94 48.44 -100.18 -27.83
N THR A 95 48.42 -98.86 -27.60
CA THR A 95 48.20 -98.28 -26.24
C THR A 95 47.21 -97.12 -26.19
N LYS A 96 46.74 -96.60 -27.33
CA LYS A 96 45.72 -95.54 -27.38
C LYS A 96 44.49 -95.93 -28.20
N THR A 97 43.33 -95.59 -27.66
CA THR A 97 42.03 -95.61 -28.32
C THR A 97 41.69 -94.20 -28.78
N LEU A 98 40.95 -94.03 -29.87
CA LEU A 98 40.34 -92.76 -30.23
C LEU A 98 39.17 -92.51 -29.28
N ASP A 99 39.07 -91.28 -28.77
CA ASP A 99 37.94 -90.78 -28.00
C ASP A 99 37.84 -89.27 -28.30
N ILE A 100 36.79 -88.84 -28.99
CA ILE A 100 36.68 -87.46 -29.49
C ILE A 100 35.22 -87.03 -29.72
N ASP A 101 34.85 -85.89 -29.14
CA ASP A 101 33.57 -85.22 -29.43
C ASP A 101 33.67 -84.37 -30.70
N VAL A 102 32.72 -84.58 -31.62
CA VAL A 102 32.65 -83.92 -32.93
C VAL A 102 31.19 -83.66 -33.37
N ARG A 103 31.01 -82.65 -34.22
CA ARG A 103 29.75 -82.32 -34.89
C ARG A 103 29.64 -83.05 -36.23
N LEU A 104 28.70 -84.00 -36.33
CA LEU A 104 28.32 -84.63 -37.61
C LEU A 104 27.02 -84.03 -38.15
N LYS A 105 26.89 -83.95 -39.47
CA LYS A 105 25.80 -83.29 -40.16
C LYS A 105 24.59 -84.22 -40.34
N HIS A 106 23.42 -83.75 -39.93
CA HIS A 106 22.12 -84.39 -40.15
C HIS A 106 21.64 -84.19 -41.60
N VAL A 107 20.76 -85.06 -42.10
CA VAL A 107 20.22 -84.97 -43.47
C VAL A 107 19.56 -83.62 -43.76
N ASP A 108 18.86 -83.04 -42.77
CA ASP A 108 18.17 -81.74 -42.87
C ASP A 108 19.10 -80.51 -42.78
N GLY A 109 20.41 -80.73 -42.68
CA GLY A 109 21.43 -79.68 -42.82
C GLY A 109 22.00 -79.13 -41.51
N HIS A 110 21.39 -79.40 -40.35
CA HIS A 110 21.93 -79.06 -39.04
C HIS A 110 23.04 -80.04 -38.59
N TYR A 111 23.64 -79.81 -37.42
CA TYR A 111 24.70 -80.66 -36.86
C TYR A 111 24.27 -81.25 -35.51
N VAL A 112 24.74 -82.47 -35.22
CA VAL A 112 24.52 -83.24 -33.98
C VAL A 112 25.86 -83.52 -33.32
N TRP A 113 25.97 -83.36 -32.00
CA TRP A 113 27.17 -83.68 -31.24
C TRP A 113 27.24 -85.17 -30.89
N LEU A 114 28.31 -85.82 -31.33
CA LEU A 114 28.57 -87.24 -31.07
C LEU A 114 29.98 -87.42 -30.51
N ASN A 115 30.07 -88.16 -29.41
CA ASN A 115 31.33 -88.75 -28.97
C ASN A 115 31.63 -89.96 -29.87
N LEU A 116 32.78 -89.93 -30.54
CA LEU A 116 33.27 -91.04 -31.37
C LEU A 116 34.43 -91.73 -30.66
N ARG A 117 34.23 -93.00 -30.28
CA ARG A 117 35.26 -93.87 -29.69
C ARG A 117 35.62 -94.98 -30.65
N GLY A 118 36.91 -95.25 -30.87
CA GLY A 118 37.31 -96.25 -31.86
C GLY A 118 38.76 -96.73 -31.79
N ASN A 119 38.98 -97.97 -32.21
CA ASN A 119 40.26 -98.67 -32.12
C ASN A 119 40.83 -98.96 -33.51
N TRP A 120 42.16 -98.96 -33.60
CA TRP A 120 42.88 -99.24 -34.84
C TRP A 120 42.86 -100.74 -35.16
N ILE A 121 42.49 -101.08 -36.40
CA ILE A 121 42.61 -102.43 -36.94
C ILE A 121 43.63 -102.42 -38.07
N ALA A 122 44.62 -103.31 -37.94
CA ALA A 122 45.56 -103.68 -38.98
C ALA A 122 45.51 -105.20 -39.16
N ASP A 123 45.34 -105.63 -40.41
CA ASP A 123 45.51 -107.04 -40.81
C ASP A 123 46.99 -107.33 -41.11
N GLU A 124 47.43 -108.58 -40.92
CA GLU A 124 48.84 -108.98 -41.09
C GLU A 124 49.35 -108.77 -42.53
N SER A 125 48.44 -108.67 -43.51
CA SER A 125 48.76 -108.34 -44.90
C SER A 125 49.14 -106.86 -45.15
N GLN A 126 49.06 -105.99 -44.14
CA GLN A 126 49.17 -104.51 -44.20
C GLN A 126 48.22 -103.78 -45.16
N ALA A 127 47.47 -104.48 -46.02
CA ALA A 127 46.76 -103.91 -47.17
C ALA A 127 45.36 -103.36 -46.83
N GLY A 128 45.04 -103.21 -45.55
CA GLY A 128 43.80 -102.59 -45.05
C GLY A 128 44.01 -101.98 -43.67
N GLN A 129 44.20 -100.65 -43.62
CA GLN A 129 44.27 -99.87 -42.38
C GLN A 129 42.94 -99.14 -42.14
N GLY A 130 42.34 -99.30 -40.97
CA GLY A 130 41.06 -98.68 -40.64
C GLY A 130 40.80 -98.58 -39.14
N LEU A 131 39.75 -97.83 -38.81
CA LEU A 131 39.25 -97.64 -37.45
C LEU A 131 37.85 -98.26 -37.35
N ILE A 132 37.57 -99.00 -36.28
CA ILE A 132 36.21 -99.43 -35.92
C ILE A 132 35.82 -98.79 -34.58
N GLY A 133 34.57 -98.38 -34.42
CA GLY A 133 34.16 -97.61 -33.25
C GLY A 133 32.67 -97.59 -32.97
N THR A 134 32.36 -97.09 -31.77
CA THR A 134 31.02 -96.73 -31.29
C THR A 134 30.80 -95.22 -31.42
N ALA A 135 29.54 -94.82 -31.43
CA ALA A 135 29.12 -93.43 -31.31
C ALA A 135 28.00 -93.28 -30.29
N GLN A 136 28.04 -92.20 -29.52
CA GLN A 136 27.08 -91.86 -28.48
C GLN A 136 26.72 -90.37 -28.55
N CYS A 137 25.44 -90.04 -28.43
CA CYS A 137 24.98 -88.65 -28.35
C CYS A 137 25.16 -88.10 -26.94
N VAL A 138 25.71 -86.88 -26.85
CA VAL A 138 26.23 -86.30 -25.59
C VAL A 138 25.53 -85.03 -25.11
N ASP A 139 24.50 -84.55 -25.84
CA ASP A 139 23.80 -83.28 -25.56
C ASP A 139 23.32 -83.14 -24.10
N ARG A 140 22.91 -84.23 -23.43
CA ARG A 140 22.43 -84.18 -22.03
C ARG A 140 23.50 -83.93 -20.97
N TYR A 141 24.78 -84.13 -21.26
CA TYR A 141 25.83 -84.02 -20.24
C TYR A 141 26.31 -82.57 -20.08
N MET A 142 26.56 -81.89 -21.19
CA MET A 142 27.06 -80.50 -21.24
C MET A 142 26.07 -79.48 -20.63
N GLU A 143 24.77 -79.73 -20.70
CA GLU A 143 23.74 -78.85 -20.14
C GLU A 143 23.83 -78.75 -18.60
N SER A 144 24.25 -79.83 -17.93
CA SER A 144 24.20 -79.97 -16.46
C SER A 144 25.33 -79.24 -15.73
N GLU A 145 26.58 -79.40 -16.16
CA GLU A 145 27.71 -78.60 -15.61
C GLU A 145 27.53 -77.11 -15.89
N ARG A 146 26.99 -76.76 -17.06
CA ARG A 146 26.78 -75.37 -17.46
C ARG A 146 25.71 -74.69 -16.61
N GLN A 147 24.62 -75.39 -16.28
CA GLN A 147 23.64 -74.96 -15.28
C GLN A 147 24.27 -74.79 -13.89
N LEU A 148 25.14 -75.72 -13.47
CA LEU A 148 25.78 -75.65 -12.15
C LEU A 148 26.70 -74.41 -12.02
N HIS A 149 27.51 -74.12 -13.04
CA HIS A 149 28.37 -72.93 -13.07
C HIS A 149 27.56 -71.63 -13.11
N ILE A 150 26.58 -71.53 -14.02
CA ILE A 150 25.75 -70.32 -14.17
C ILE A 150 24.99 -70.00 -12.88
N ASN A 151 24.43 -71.01 -12.19
CA ASN A 151 23.76 -70.78 -10.92
C ASN A 151 24.75 -70.35 -9.81
N LYS A 152 25.96 -70.90 -9.77
CA LYS A 152 26.98 -70.47 -8.79
C LYS A 152 27.40 -69.01 -9.01
N ASP A 153 27.75 -68.65 -10.25
CA ASP A 153 28.10 -67.27 -10.61
C ASP A 153 26.92 -66.32 -10.35
N TYR A 154 25.68 -66.75 -10.61
CA TYR A 154 24.48 -65.97 -10.31
C TYR A 154 24.33 -65.70 -8.81
N TYR A 155 24.43 -66.73 -7.95
CA TYR A 155 24.34 -66.53 -6.50
C TYR A 155 25.47 -65.66 -5.95
N GLU A 156 26.72 -65.86 -6.38
CA GLU A 156 27.85 -65.02 -5.95
C GLU A 156 27.67 -63.54 -6.37
N ASN A 157 27.15 -63.27 -7.57
CA ASN A 157 26.86 -61.92 -8.03
C ASN A 157 25.62 -61.29 -7.35
N VAL A 158 24.59 -62.07 -7.03
CA VAL A 158 23.43 -61.60 -6.24
C VAL A 158 23.85 -61.24 -4.83
N ILE A 159 24.69 -62.05 -4.17
CA ILE A 159 25.19 -61.77 -2.81
C ILE A 159 26.07 -60.50 -2.81
N LYS A 160 26.96 -60.33 -3.79
CA LYS A 160 27.77 -59.11 -3.97
C LYS A 160 26.90 -57.88 -4.28
N GLY A 161 25.89 -58.02 -5.14
CA GLY A 161 24.99 -56.94 -5.54
C GLY A 161 24.00 -56.50 -4.45
N ALA A 162 23.57 -57.42 -3.59
CA ALA A 162 22.67 -57.15 -2.47
C ALA A 162 23.36 -56.48 -1.26
N ASN A 163 24.71 -56.53 -1.21
CA ASN A 163 25.53 -55.96 -0.14
C ASN A 163 25.22 -56.53 1.26
N ILE A 164 25.19 -57.87 1.36
CA ILE A 164 24.82 -58.63 2.57
C ILE A 164 26.00 -59.46 3.08
N GLY A 165 26.23 -59.45 4.40
CA GLY A 165 27.13 -60.38 5.08
C GLY A 165 26.39 -61.66 5.47
N ILE A 166 26.98 -62.82 5.22
CA ILE A 166 26.38 -64.14 5.52
C ILE A 166 27.16 -64.79 6.66
N TRP A 167 26.46 -65.43 7.59
CA TRP A 167 27.02 -66.15 8.74
C TRP A 167 26.32 -67.49 8.96
N GLU A 168 27.04 -68.45 9.52
CA GLU A 168 26.54 -69.77 9.91
C GLU A 168 27.22 -70.20 11.21
N GLY A 169 26.44 -70.53 12.24
CA GLY A 169 26.94 -70.93 13.56
C GLY A 169 26.58 -72.38 13.89
N ASN A 170 27.58 -73.17 14.25
CA ASN A 170 27.38 -74.52 14.77
C ASN A 170 27.17 -74.46 16.30
N LEU A 171 25.98 -74.86 16.75
CA LEU A 171 25.57 -74.77 18.15
C LEU A 171 26.23 -75.82 19.06
N LEU A 172 26.83 -76.87 18.49
CA LEU A 172 27.52 -77.93 19.23
C LEU A 172 29.02 -77.68 19.39
N THR A 173 29.67 -77.07 18.39
CA THR A 173 31.12 -76.76 18.42
C THR A 173 31.43 -75.32 18.83
N GLY A 174 30.47 -74.40 18.71
CA GLY A 174 30.67 -72.96 18.90
C GLY A 174 31.48 -72.28 17.78
N GLU A 175 31.71 -72.99 16.67
CA GLU A 175 32.37 -72.52 15.46
C GLU A 175 31.41 -71.65 14.63
N VAL A 176 31.92 -70.57 14.05
CA VAL A 176 31.15 -69.65 13.21
C VAL A 176 31.87 -69.48 11.87
N ILE A 177 31.14 -69.62 10.77
CA ILE A 177 31.62 -69.47 9.40
C ILE A 177 30.96 -68.23 8.81
N CYS A 178 31.74 -67.32 8.22
CA CYS A 178 31.24 -66.09 7.60
C CYS A 178 31.81 -65.91 6.18
N ASN A 179 31.08 -65.20 5.31
CA ASN A 179 31.61 -64.80 4.00
C ASN A 179 32.53 -63.57 4.13
N GLU A 180 33.41 -63.34 3.13
CA GLU A 180 34.34 -62.19 3.15
C GLU A 180 33.60 -60.85 3.35
N ARG A 181 32.40 -60.71 2.75
CA ARG A 181 31.59 -59.48 2.85
C ARG A 181 31.15 -59.17 4.28
N TRP A 182 30.91 -60.19 5.10
CA TRP A 182 30.60 -60.02 6.53
C TRP A 182 31.78 -59.37 7.28
N ALA A 183 33.03 -59.76 6.96
CA ALA A 183 34.21 -59.14 7.55
C ALA A 183 34.43 -57.70 7.04
N ASP A 184 34.28 -57.48 5.72
CA ASP A 184 34.34 -56.15 5.08
C ASP A 184 33.43 -55.12 5.77
N MET A 185 32.20 -55.52 6.11
CA MET A 185 31.18 -54.64 6.70
C MET A 185 31.61 -54.02 8.04
N PHE A 186 32.56 -54.63 8.73
CA PHE A 186 33.12 -54.14 10.00
C PHE A 186 34.61 -53.75 9.86
N GLY A 187 35.13 -53.74 8.63
CA GLY A 187 36.48 -53.29 8.29
C GLY A 187 37.61 -54.30 8.56
N TYR A 188 37.28 -55.56 8.83
CA TYR A 188 38.26 -56.64 9.06
C TYR A 188 38.38 -57.54 7.82
N THR A 189 39.42 -58.36 7.77
CA THR A 189 39.46 -59.56 6.90
C THR A 189 39.16 -60.81 7.73
N LEU A 190 38.68 -61.89 7.10
CA LEU A 190 38.38 -63.14 7.83
C LEU A 190 39.61 -63.69 8.58
N ALA A 191 40.79 -63.62 7.96
CA ALA A 191 42.06 -64.03 8.56
C ALA A 191 42.52 -63.18 9.78
N GLU A 192 41.93 -62.00 10.00
CA GLU A 192 42.14 -61.21 11.23
C GLU A 192 41.18 -61.59 12.37
N LEU A 193 40.18 -62.42 12.08
CA LEU A 193 39.15 -62.88 13.03
C LEU A 193 39.18 -64.39 13.29
N GLU A 194 40.10 -65.13 12.67
CA GLU A 194 40.31 -66.56 12.94
C GLU A 194 41.04 -66.80 14.28
N PRO A 195 40.63 -67.81 15.08
CA PRO A 195 39.46 -68.68 14.88
C PRO A 195 38.15 -67.94 15.18
N LEU A 196 37.22 -67.96 14.22
CA LEU A 196 35.93 -67.32 14.37
C LEU A 196 35.00 -68.25 15.17
N THR A 197 34.82 -67.93 16.45
CA THR A 197 33.94 -68.66 17.37
C THR A 197 32.82 -67.75 17.83
N TYR A 198 31.78 -68.32 18.44
CA TYR A 198 30.71 -67.56 19.07
C TYR A 198 31.23 -66.53 20.10
N ASN A 199 32.27 -66.88 20.87
CA ASN A 199 32.95 -65.95 21.78
C ASN A 199 33.72 -64.86 21.03
N THR A 200 34.37 -65.19 19.90
CA THR A 200 35.06 -64.21 19.03
C THR A 200 34.05 -63.18 18.48
N PHE A 201 32.86 -63.65 18.09
CA PHE A 201 31.75 -62.81 17.65
C PHE A 201 31.18 -61.92 18.78
N LEU A 202 30.87 -62.49 19.95
CA LEU A 202 30.31 -61.72 21.07
C LEU A 202 31.26 -60.60 21.56
N ASN A 203 32.58 -60.79 21.47
CA ASN A 203 33.56 -59.74 21.78
C ASN A 203 33.51 -58.53 20.82
N LEU A 204 32.87 -58.66 19.65
CA LEU A 204 32.61 -57.57 18.71
C LEU A 204 31.23 -56.92 18.91
N VAL A 205 30.35 -57.50 19.73
CA VAL A 205 28.99 -56.97 19.99
C VAL A 205 29.01 -55.91 21.09
N HIS A 206 28.16 -54.90 20.98
CA HIS A 206 28.03 -53.87 22.02
C HIS A 206 27.50 -54.47 23.34
N PRO A 207 28.10 -54.19 24.52
CA PRO A 207 27.75 -54.87 25.78
C PRO A 207 26.27 -54.83 26.19
N GLU A 208 25.56 -53.74 25.89
CA GLU A 208 24.10 -53.59 26.13
C GLU A 208 23.22 -54.50 25.25
N ASP A 209 23.75 -55.05 24.16
CA ASP A 209 23.01 -55.85 23.18
C ASP A 209 23.28 -57.36 23.33
N ILE A 210 24.39 -57.77 23.94
CA ILE A 210 24.77 -59.19 24.15
C ILE A 210 23.62 -59.99 24.76
N GLY A 211 23.11 -59.54 25.92
CA GLY A 211 22.00 -60.23 26.60
C GLY A 211 20.66 -60.23 25.84
N LYS A 212 20.53 -59.47 24.75
CA LYS A 212 19.38 -59.55 23.82
C LYS A 212 19.60 -60.65 22.77
N ILE A 213 20.83 -60.80 22.29
CA ILE A 213 21.23 -61.89 21.39
C ILE A 213 21.02 -63.22 22.10
N ASP A 214 21.54 -63.38 23.31
CA ASP A 214 21.45 -64.62 24.09
C ASP A 214 19.98 -65.07 24.27
N VAL A 215 19.12 -64.16 24.75
CA VAL A 215 17.68 -64.44 24.97
C VAL A 215 16.93 -64.68 23.66
N SER A 216 17.23 -63.93 22.60
CA SER A 216 16.56 -64.10 21.30
C SER A 216 16.96 -65.42 20.63
N LEU A 217 18.24 -65.81 20.72
CA LEU A 217 18.75 -67.07 20.22
C LEU A 217 18.22 -68.26 21.03
N GLU A 218 18.22 -68.17 22.37
CA GLU A 218 17.62 -69.20 23.24
C GLU A 218 16.13 -69.42 22.97
N ASN A 219 15.37 -68.34 22.71
CA ASN A 219 13.95 -68.46 22.39
C ASN A 219 13.75 -69.08 20.99
N HIS A 220 14.53 -68.67 19.99
CA HIS A 220 14.48 -69.23 18.64
C HIS A 220 14.89 -70.72 18.57
N VAL A 221 15.80 -71.17 19.44
CA VAL A 221 16.18 -72.59 19.59
C VAL A 221 15.05 -73.42 20.23
N LYS A 222 14.11 -72.79 20.95
CA LYS A 222 12.97 -73.46 21.60
C LYS A 222 11.66 -73.36 20.80
N GLU A 223 11.48 -72.28 20.03
CA GLU A 223 10.29 -72.01 19.22
C GLU A 223 10.65 -71.94 17.73
N SER A 224 10.18 -72.93 16.96
CA SER A 224 10.46 -73.03 15.52
C SER A 224 9.90 -71.83 14.73
N GLY A 225 10.78 -70.91 14.34
CA GLY A 225 10.43 -69.69 13.63
C GLY A 225 11.61 -69.13 12.81
N ILE A 226 11.72 -67.81 12.73
CA ILE A 226 12.86 -67.09 12.14
C ILE A 226 13.40 -66.14 13.20
N TYR A 227 14.70 -66.16 13.45
CA TYR A 227 15.41 -65.20 14.30
C TYR A 227 15.53 -63.87 13.55
N GLU A 228 15.14 -62.76 14.17
CA GLU A 228 15.37 -61.42 13.64
C GLU A 228 15.66 -60.44 14.79
N LEU A 229 16.79 -59.72 14.74
CA LEU A 229 17.24 -58.83 15.80
C LEU A 229 18.13 -57.69 15.29
N GLU A 230 17.91 -56.47 15.78
CA GLU A 230 18.79 -55.32 15.53
C GLU A 230 19.78 -55.14 16.71
N PHE A 231 21.08 -55.10 16.42
CA PHE A 231 22.15 -54.88 17.40
C PHE A 231 23.37 -54.16 16.81
N ARG A 232 24.35 -53.80 17.66
CA ARG A 232 25.57 -53.09 17.27
C ARG A 232 26.81 -54.00 17.24
N ILE A 233 27.60 -53.91 16.17
CA ILE A 233 28.92 -54.57 16.01
C ILE A 233 30.03 -53.51 15.93
N LEU A 234 31.19 -53.78 16.52
CA LEU A 234 32.35 -52.90 16.55
C LEU A 234 33.14 -52.95 15.25
N HIS A 235 33.20 -51.84 14.52
CA HIS A 235 34.10 -51.66 13.38
C HIS A 235 35.56 -51.57 13.87
N LYS A 236 36.51 -52.05 13.05
CA LYS A 236 37.97 -51.96 13.28
C LYS A 236 38.52 -50.54 13.54
N MET A 237 37.70 -49.51 13.33
CA MET A 237 38.03 -48.10 13.55
C MET A 237 37.42 -47.54 14.86
N GLY A 238 36.88 -48.40 15.73
CA GLY A 238 36.39 -48.02 17.07
C GLY A 238 34.99 -47.40 17.09
N HIS A 239 34.22 -47.47 16.00
CA HIS A 239 32.82 -47.03 15.94
C HIS A 239 31.87 -48.22 15.81
N TRP A 240 30.59 -48.01 16.14
CA TRP A 240 29.57 -49.06 16.12
C TRP A 240 28.76 -49.02 14.82
N VAL A 241 28.67 -50.16 14.14
CA VAL A 241 27.81 -50.40 12.98
C VAL A 241 26.52 -51.04 13.49
N TRP A 242 25.37 -50.51 13.10
CA TRP A 242 24.07 -51.14 13.39
C TRP A 242 23.78 -52.21 12.35
N VAL A 243 23.54 -53.43 12.80
CA VAL A 243 23.12 -54.55 11.95
C VAL A 243 21.70 -54.98 12.25
N LEU A 244 20.94 -55.28 11.21
CA LEU A 244 19.78 -56.17 11.28
C LEU A 244 20.27 -57.58 10.96
N SER A 245 20.22 -58.47 11.93
CA SER A 245 20.52 -59.89 11.77
C SER A 245 19.24 -60.69 11.61
N ARG A 246 19.22 -61.62 10.66
CA ARG A 246 18.09 -62.54 10.42
C ARG A 246 18.60 -63.94 10.11
N GLY A 247 18.05 -64.99 10.70
CA GLY A 247 18.52 -66.37 10.51
C GLY A 247 17.51 -67.44 10.90
N GLU A 248 17.83 -68.70 10.60
CA GLU A 248 16.98 -69.87 10.89
C GLU A 248 17.81 -71.12 11.17
N VAL A 249 17.24 -72.10 11.88
CA VAL A 249 17.85 -73.42 12.10
C VAL A 249 17.83 -74.22 10.80
N THR A 250 18.97 -74.28 10.12
CA THR A 250 19.15 -74.95 8.82
C THR A 250 19.47 -76.44 8.94
N LYS A 251 19.96 -76.89 10.10
CA LYS A 251 20.24 -78.31 10.38
C LYS A 251 19.90 -78.69 11.82
N TYR A 252 19.33 -79.90 11.98
CA TYR A 252 19.07 -80.54 13.26
C TYR A 252 19.92 -81.83 13.37
N GLY A 253 20.38 -82.12 14.58
CA GLY A 253 21.14 -83.32 14.92
C GLY A 253 20.30 -84.60 14.93
N ALA A 254 20.96 -85.75 15.08
CA ALA A 254 20.30 -87.06 15.09
C ALA A 254 19.43 -87.33 16.34
N ASP A 255 19.53 -86.46 17.35
CA ASP A 255 18.69 -86.41 18.56
C ASP A 255 17.47 -85.47 18.41
N GLY A 256 17.39 -84.71 17.32
CA GLY A 256 16.33 -83.73 17.04
C GLY A 256 16.61 -82.33 17.58
N LEU A 257 17.80 -82.05 18.13
CA LEU A 257 18.18 -80.70 18.57
C LEU A 257 18.75 -79.85 17.43
N PRO A 258 18.58 -78.51 17.43
CA PRO A 258 19.26 -77.62 16.49
C PRO A 258 20.79 -77.81 16.50
N GLU A 259 21.38 -78.05 15.33
CA GLU A 259 22.83 -78.25 15.16
C GLU A 259 23.49 -77.03 14.50
N ILE A 260 22.85 -76.46 13.47
CA ILE A 260 23.36 -75.32 12.70
C ILE A 260 22.27 -74.26 12.52
N VAL A 261 22.64 -73.01 12.73
CA VAL A 261 21.83 -71.81 12.44
C VAL A 261 22.56 -70.99 11.38
N SER A 262 21.90 -70.71 10.25
CA SER A 262 22.46 -69.88 9.17
C SER A 262 21.66 -68.59 9.04
N GLY A 263 22.33 -67.49 8.67
CA GLY A 263 21.72 -66.17 8.65
C GLY A 263 22.49 -65.10 7.88
N ILE A 264 21.92 -63.90 7.88
CA ILE A 264 22.36 -62.73 7.14
C ILE A 264 22.40 -61.48 8.01
N HIS A 265 23.36 -60.59 7.76
CA HIS A 265 23.48 -59.26 8.35
C HIS A 265 23.31 -58.19 7.26
N TYR A 266 22.41 -57.23 7.50
CA TYR A 266 22.30 -55.98 6.77
C TYR A 266 22.90 -54.83 7.60
N ASP A 267 23.74 -53.99 6.99
CA ASP A 267 24.08 -52.69 7.60
C ASP A 267 22.86 -51.76 7.51
N ILE A 268 22.32 -51.38 8.67
CA ILE A 268 21.20 -50.45 8.80
C ILE A 268 21.64 -49.11 9.41
N SER A 269 22.94 -48.83 9.51
CA SER A 269 23.48 -47.64 10.17
C SER A 269 22.93 -46.34 9.57
N ASN A 270 22.83 -46.23 8.24
CA ASN A 270 22.19 -45.10 7.57
C ASN A 270 20.68 -44.99 7.89
N ARG A 271 19.98 -46.12 8.07
CA ARG A 271 18.56 -46.15 8.49
C ARG A 271 18.43 -45.61 9.91
N LYS A 272 19.26 -46.09 10.84
CA LYS A 272 19.28 -45.66 12.25
C LYS A 272 19.71 -44.22 12.44
N VAL A 273 20.70 -43.74 11.68
CA VAL A 273 21.09 -42.32 11.67
C VAL A 273 19.92 -41.46 11.18
N ASN A 274 19.19 -41.88 10.16
CA ASN A 274 17.99 -41.15 9.69
C ASN A 274 16.81 -41.25 10.67
N GLU A 275 16.55 -42.39 11.31
CA GLU A 275 15.54 -42.55 12.38
C GLU A 275 15.84 -41.59 13.56
N ILE A 276 17.08 -41.60 14.08
CA ILE A 276 17.51 -40.75 15.20
C ILE A 276 17.54 -39.26 14.80
N LEU A 277 17.92 -38.94 13.56
CA LEU A 277 17.82 -37.56 13.04
C LEU A 277 16.36 -37.12 12.95
N LEU A 278 15.45 -37.95 12.44
CA LEU A 278 14.03 -37.64 12.32
C LEU A 278 13.39 -37.45 13.70
N GLU A 279 13.76 -38.27 14.68
CA GLU A 279 13.29 -38.17 16.06
C GLU A 279 13.83 -36.92 16.77
N LYS A 280 15.13 -36.60 16.60
CA LYS A 280 15.69 -35.30 17.06
C LYS A 280 15.07 -34.11 16.33
N TYR A 281 14.73 -34.22 15.03
CA TYR A 281 14.03 -33.16 14.31
C TYR A 281 12.59 -33.00 14.79
N LYS A 282 11.88 -34.08 15.18
CA LYS A 282 10.56 -34.01 15.79
C LYS A 282 10.59 -33.33 17.17
N ASP A 283 11.48 -33.76 18.07
CA ASP A 283 11.64 -33.15 19.40
C ASP A 283 12.04 -31.66 19.31
N LEU A 284 12.97 -31.32 18.40
CA LEU A 284 13.34 -29.93 18.14
C LEU A 284 12.16 -29.13 17.54
N PHE A 285 11.41 -29.72 16.60
CA PHE A 285 10.24 -29.10 15.99
C PHE A 285 9.12 -28.84 17.01
N GLU A 286 8.80 -29.82 17.86
CA GLU A 286 7.78 -29.68 18.92
C GLU A 286 8.15 -28.59 19.92
N ARG A 287 9.36 -28.62 20.47
CA ARG A 287 9.85 -27.57 21.39
C ARG A 287 9.87 -26.19 20.73
N SER A 288 10.26 -26.11 19.46
CA SER A 288 10.28 -24.84 18.74
C SER A 288 8.87 -24.30 18.44
N SER A 289 7.93 -25.19 18.13
CA SER A 289 6.52 -24.88 17.87
C SER A 289 5.77 -24.45 19.15
N GLU A 290 6.07 -25.07 20.30
CA GLU A 290 5.58 -24.63 21.61
C GLU A 290 6.00 -23.18 21.92
N VAL A 291 7.30 -22.86 21.78
CA VAL A 291 7.83 -21.52 22.09
C VAL A 291 7.36 -20.46 21.06
N ALA A 292 7.19 -20.86 19.80
CA ALA A 292 6.59 -20.03 18.74
C ALA A 292 5.06 -19.88 18.87
N LYS A 293 4.38 -20.74 19.65
CA LYS A 293 2.92 -20.84 19.79
C LYS A 293 2.19 -21.09 18.46
N ILE A 294 2.81 -21.88 17.58
CA ILE A 294 2.22 -22.32 16.30
C ILE A 294 1.95 -23.82 16.39
N GLY A 295 0.75 -24.22 15.98
CA GLY A 295 0.32 -25.61 15.91
C GLY A 295 0.41 -26.19 14.50
N TYR A 296 0.47 -27.51 14.41
CA TYR A 296 0.45 -28.29 13.17
C TYR A 296 -0.73 -29.28 13.21
N TRP A 297 -1.43 -29.43 12.08
CA TRP A 297 -2.52 -30.37 11.90
C TRP A 297 -2.42 -31.13 10.58
N GLU A 298 -2.98 -32.32 10.56
CA GLU A 298 -3.06 -33.19 9.39
C GLU A 298 -4.38 -33.97 9.42
N LEU A 299 -4.96 -34.19 8.25
CA LEU A 299 -6.18 -34.95 7.98
C LEU A 299 -5.82 -36.00 6.92
N ASP A 300 -5.91 -37.27 7.27
CA ASP A 300 -5.81 -38.36 6.30
C ASP A 300 -7.19 -38.61 5.67
N ASP A 301 -7.28 -38.55 4.34
CA ASP A 301 -8.54 -38.70 3.60
C ASP A 301 -8.96 -40.17 3.42
N GLN A 302 -8.05 -41.12 3.61
CA GLN A 302 -8.29 -42.55 3.40
C GLN A 302 -8.72 -43.23 4.70
N GLU A 303 -8.08 -42.87 5.82
CA GLU A 303 -8.42 -43.35 7.17
C GLU A 303 -9.40 -42.41 7.91
N ASN A 304 -9.70 -41.22 7.37
CA ASN A 304 -10.56 -40.19 7.98
C ASN A 304 -10.12 -39.79 9.41
N THR A 305 -8.80 -39.76 9.64
CA THR A 305 -8.20 -39.44 10.94
C THR A 305 -7.65 -38.01 10.96
N VAL A 306 -7.72 -37.35 12.13
CA VAL A 306 -7.17 -36.00 12.33
C VAL A 306 -6.04 -36.05 13.36
N PHE A 307 -4.84 -35.66 12.95
CA PHE A 307 -3.70 -35.46 13.82
C PHE A 307 -3.57 -33.98 14.22
N TRP A 308 -3.41 -33.72 15.51
CA TRP A 308 -3.20 -32.39 16.08
C TRP A 308 -2.00 -32.42 17.04
N ILE A 309 -0.99 -31.60 16.76
CA ILE A 309 0.13 -31.40 17.69
C ILE A 309 -0.36 -30.73 18.98
N LYS A 310 0.39 -30.86 20.08
CA LYS A 310 0.04 -30.37 21.42
C LYS A 310 -0.39 -28.90 21.46
N VAL A 311 0.25 -28.03 20.66
CA VAL A 311 -0.09 -26.61 20.55
C VAL A 311 -1.51 -26.38 20.01
N ASN A 312 -2.02 -27.22 19.09
CA ASN A 312 -3.41 -27.15 18.65
C ASN A 312 -4.37 -27.41 19.82
N LYS A 313 -4.04 -28.39 20.66
CA LYS A 313 -4.84 -28.79 21.82
C LYS A 313 -4.92 -27.64 22.83
N GLN A 314 -3.80 -26.94 23.04
CA GLN A 314 -3.73 -25.70 23.83
C GLN A 314 -4.50 -24.52 23.20
N ILE A 315 -4.44 -24.36 21.87
CA ILE A 315 -5.17 -23.30 21.14
C ILE A 315 -6.69 -23.47 21.30
N HIS A 316 -7.21 -24.69 21.11
CA HIS A 316 -8.62 -25.06 21.29
C HIS A 316 -9.04 -25.23 22.76
N GLY A 317 -8.08 -25.36 23.68
CA GLY A 317 -8.31 -25.43 25.13
C GLY A 317 -8.77 -26.79 25.65
N VAL A 318 -8.43 -27.88 24.94
CA VAL A 318 -8.75 -29.29 25.25
C VAL A 318 -7.61 -30.00 26.01
N SER A 319 -7.83 -31.24 26.46
CA SER A 319 -6.79 -32.07 27.10
C SER A 319 -5.66 -32.45 26.13
N GLU A 320 -4.48 -32.78 26.64
CA GLU A 320 -3.36 -33.24 25.80
C GLU A 320 -3.63 -34.63 25.21
N ASP A 321 -4.42 -35.48 25.89
CA ASP A 321 -4.90 -36.77 25.39
C ASP A 321 -6.02 -36.66 24.34
N TYR A 322 -6.53 -35.46 24.05
CA TYR A 322 -7.67 -35.29 23.14
C TYR A 322 -7.34 -35.70 21.70
N THR A 323 -8.10 -36.64 21.16
CA THR A 323 -8.06 -37.08 19.75
C THR A 323 -9.22 -36.44 18.98
N PRO A 324 -8.97 -35.50 18.05
CA PRO A 324 -10.02 -34.90 17.23
C PRO A 324 -10.55 -35.88 16.16
N THR A 325 -11.81 -35.72 15.79
CA THR A 325 -12.37 -36.18 14.50
C THR A 325 -12.62 -34.96 13.61
N VAL A 326 -12.91 -35.15 12.31
CA VAL A 326 -13.22 -34.05 11.38
C VAL A 326 -14.41 -33.23 11.88
N GLU A 327 -15.48 -33.91 12.31
CA GLU A 327 -16.72 -33.31 12.81
C GLU A 327 -16.47 -32.55 14.13
N ALA A 328 -15.81 -33.19 15.11
CA ALA A 328 -15.51 -32.57 16.39
C ALA A 328 -14.49 -31.41 16.26
N GLY A 329 -13.60 -31.46 15.26
CA GLY A 329 -12.71 -30.35 14.89
C GLY A 329 -13.49 -29.17 14.29
N LEU A 330 -14.42 -29.44 13.38
CA LEU A 330 -15.31 -28.43 12.78
C LEU A 330 -16.22 -27.76 13.81
N ASP A 331 -16.64 -28.46 14.86
CA ASP A 331 -17.48 -27.89 15.92
C ASP A 331 -16.80 -26.78 16.74
N PHE A 332 -15.47 -26.72 16.78
CA PHE A 332 -14.78 -25.57 17.39
C PHE A 332 -14.96 -24.27 16.60
N TYR A 333 -15.24 -24.32 15.29
CA TYR A 333 -15.47 -23.13 14.48
C TYR A 333 -16.84 -22.53 14.76
N LEU A 334 -16.88 -21.20 14.87
CA LEU A 334 -18.07 -20.46 15.23
C LEU A 334 -19.21 -20.70 14.22
N GLU A 335 -20.35 -21.12 14.73
CA GLU A 335 -21.54 -21.46 13.95
C GLU A 335 -22.02 -20.29 13.07
N GLY A 336 -22.55 -20.61 11.89
CA GLY A 336 -22.74 -19.65 10.80
C GLY A 336 -21.50 -19.57 9.90
N GLU A 337 -21.10 -18.35 9.51
CA GLU A 337 -20.14 -18.13 8.43
C GLU A 337 -18.81 -18.89 8.60
N ASN A 338 -18.19 -18.87 9.79
CA ASN A 338 -16.88 -19.48 10.00
C ASN A 338 -16.92 -21.00 9.79
N ARG A 339 -17.92 -21.68 10.36
CA ARG A 339 -18.06 -23.14 10.26
C ARG A 339 -18.44 -23.60 8.87
N GLU A 340 -19.39 -22.94 8.20
CA GLU A 340 -19.78 -23.30 6.83
C GLU A 340 -18.67 -22.99 5.82
N ARG A 341 -17.91 -21.91 6.04
CA ARG A 341 -16.70 -21.59 5.26
C ARG A 341 -15.61 -22.66 5.46
N MET A 342 -15.38 -23.11 6.70
CA MET A 342 -14.40 -24.18 6.97
C MET A 342 -14.80 -25.51 6.34
N LYS A 343 -16.08 -25.93 6.48
CA LYS A 343 -16.62 -27.12 5.78
C LYS A 343 -16.39 -27.03 4.28
N LYS A 344 -16.77 -25.90 3.66
CA LYS A 344 -16.61 -25.66 2.22
C LYS A 344 -15.13 -25.77 1.80
N VAL A 345 -14.23 -25.15 2.56
CA VAL A 345 -12.78 -25.19 2.29
C VAL A 345 -12.22 -26.60 2.39
N ILE A 346 -12.63 -27.42 3.37
CA ILE A 346 -12.24 -28.83 3.44
C ILE A 346 -12.77 -29.60 2.23
N CYS A 347 -14.08 -29.56 1.95
CA CYS A 347 -14.66 -30.30 0.82
C CYS A 347 -14.01 -29.91 -0.52
N GLU A 348 -13.85 -28.60 -0.79
CA GLU A 348 -13.18 -28.14 -2.00
C GLU A 348 -11.70 -28.56 -2.06
N SER A 349 -11.02 -28.75 -0.93
CA SER A 349 -9.63 -29.23 -0.90
C SER A 349 -9.48 -30.75 -0.95
N LEU A 350 -10.58 -31.51 -0.84
CA LEU A 350 -10.63 -32.97 -1.03
C LEU A 350 -11.11 -33.37 -2.44
N GLU A 351 -11.81 -32.49 -3.16
CA GLU A 351 -12.17 -32.67 -4.57
C GLU A 351 -11.07 -32.26 -5.57
N LYS A 352 -10.24 -31.27 -5.25
CA LYS A 352 -9.17 -30.71 -6.11
C LYS A 352 -7.96 -30.23 -5.30
N PRO A 353 -6.73 -30.22 -5.88
CA PRO A 353 -5.56 -29.61 -5.25
C PRO A 353 -5.79 -28.13 -4.94
N MET A 354 -5.61 -27.74 -3.67
CA MET A 354 -5.89 -26.39 -3.19
C MET A 354 -5.01 -26.05 -1.97
N GLU A 355 -4.48 -24.83 -1.95
CA GLU A 355 -3.92 -24.18 -0.75
C GLU A 355 -4.93 -23.15 -0.22
N PHE A 356 -4.95 -22.92 1.10
CA PHE A 356 -5.77 -21.88 1.74
C PHE A 356 -5.06 -21.23 2.94
N ASP A 357 -5.35 -19.95 3.18
CA ASP A 357 -4.97 -19.18 4.38
C ASP A 357 -6.22 -18.47 4.89
N GLU A 358 -6.90 -19.11 5.84
CA GLU A 358 -8.19 -18.69 6.36
C GLU A 358 -8.05 -18.14 7.77
N GLN A 359 -8.72 -17.02 8.04
CA GLN A 359 -8.68 -16.36 9.35
C GLN A 359 -10.08 -16.40 9.95
N LEU A 360 -10.26 -17.33 10.89
CA LEU A 360 -11.56 -17.79 11.36
C LEU A 360 -11.68 -17.63 12.88
N GLN A 361 -12.91 -17.51 13.37
CA GLN A 361 -13.20 -17.53 14.79
C GLN A 361 -13.49 -18.94 15.27
N ILE A 362 -12.73 -19.39 16.28
CA ILE A 362 -13.03 -20.60 17.05
C ILE A 362 -13.55 -20.25 18.45
N LYS A 363 -14.40 -21.12 18.98
CA LYS A 363 -14.87 -21.13 20.36
C LYS A 363 -14.19 -22.30 21.07
N THR A 364 -13.22 -21.98 21.94
CA THR A 364 -12.49 -22.99 22.73
C THR A 364 -13.44 -23.83 23.60
N GLN A 365 -12.99 -25.01 24.06
CA GLN A 365 -13.80 -25.91 24.90
C GLN A 365 -14.31 -25.21 26.19
N LYS A 366 -13.56 -24.21 26.67
CA LYS A 366 -13.91 -23.37 27.85
C LYS A 366 -14.77 -22.14 27.48
N GLY A 367 -15.37 -22.12 26.29
CA GLY A 367 -16.30 -21.09 25.82
C GLY A 367 -15.68 -19.78 25.34
N LYS A 368 -14.37 -19.55 25.53
CA LYS A 368 -13.69 -18.33 25.07
C LYS A 368 -13.55 -18.34 23.54
N LEU A 369 -13.96 -17.25 22.90
CA LEU A 369 -13.70 -16.98 21.48
C LEU A 369 -12.24 -16.55 21.24
N LYS A 370 -11.66 -16.99 20.13
CA LYS A 370 -10.36 -16.57 19.60
C LYS A 370 -10.42 -16.41 18.08
N TRP A 371 -9.59 -15.54 17.52
CA TRP A 371 -9.21 -15.63 16.10
C TRP A 371 -8.02 -16.58 15.93
N VAL A 372 -8.11 -17.47 14.96
CA VAL A 372 -6.99 -18.31 14.51
C VAL A 372 -6.72 -18.07 13.03
N ARG A 373 -5.44 -18.13 12.65
CA ARG A 373 -5.00 -18.27 11.26
C ARG A 373 -4.81 -19.74 10.98
N LEU A 374 -5.53 -20.28 10.02
CA LEU A 374 -5.47 -21.67 9.59
C LEU A 374 -4.94 -21.69 8.16
N ILE A 375 -3.72 -22.17 7.99
CA ILE A 375 -3.07 -22.29 6.67
C ILE A 375 -3.05 -23.77 6.33
N GLY A 376 -3.55 -24.19 5.18
CA GLY A 376 -3.63 -25.61 4.80
C GLY A 376 -3.39 -25.85 3.31
N ALA A 377 -2.94 -27.07 2.98
CA ALA A 377 -2.69 -27.50 1.61
C ALA A 377 -2.99 -28.99 1.44
N SER A 378 -3.55 -29.37 0.29
CA SER A 378 -3.95 -30.74 -0.03
C SER A 378 -3.00 -31.46 -0.99
N GLU A 379 -2.66 -32.70 -0.68
CA GLU A 379 -1.73 -33.55 -1.46
C GLU A 379 -2.50 -34.64 -2.22
N TYR A 380 -2.17 -34.87 -3.49
CA TYR A 380 -2.95 -35.71 -4.41
C TYR A 380 -2.10 -36.80 -5.09
N ARG A 381 -2.73 -37.94 -5.37
CA ARG A 381 -2.22 -38.95 -6.32
C ARG A 381 -3.23 -39.17 -7.44
N GLY A 382 -2.97 -38.55 -8.59
CA GLY A 382 -3.91 -38.54 -9.71
C GLY A 382 -5.21 -37.80 -9.33
N ASN A 383 -6.36 -38.44 -9.53
CA ASN A 383 -7.68 -37.88 -9.25
C ASN A 383 -8.22 -38.19 -7.83
N LYS A 384 -7.34 -38.47 -6.85
CA LYS A 384 -7.72 -38.62 -5.44
C LYS A 384 -6.81 -37.82 -4.53
N SER A 385 -7.41 -37.24 -3.49
CA SER A 385 -6.68 -36.74 -2.33
C SER A 385 -5.95 -37.89 -1.62
N LEU A 386 -4.85 -37.56 -0.96
CA LEU A 386 -4.15 -38.41 0.00
C LEU A 386 -4.39 -37.87 1.41
N ARG A 387 -4.14 -36.57 1.59
CA ARG A 387 -4.21 -35.88 2.88
C ARG A 387 -4.33 -34.37 2.70
N LEU A 388 -4.81 -33.71 3.75
CA LEU A 388 -4.85 -32.26 3.91
C LEU A 388 -4.11 -31.90 5.19
N TYR A 389 -3.06 -31.08 5.12
CA TYR A 389 -2.25 -30.70 6.30
C TYR A 389 -2.11 -29.18 6.39
N GLY A 390 -1.66 -28.69 7.55
CA GLY A 390 -1.51 -27.26 7.75
C GLY A 390 -0.97 -26.81 9.10
N LEU A 391 -0.97 -25.48 9.27
CA LEU A 391 -0.64 -24.78 10.50
C LEU A 391 -1.89 -24.17 11.12
N ILE A 392 -1.86 -23.97 12.43
CA ILE A 392 -2.81 -23.13 13.16
C ILE A 392 -2.06 -22.18 14.10
N GLN A 393 -2.29 -20.88 13.98
CA GLN A 393 -1.71 -19.86 14.85
C GLN A 393 -2.82 -19.15 15.64
N ASP A 394 -2.61 -18.97 16.95
CA ASP A 394 -3.43 -18.06 17.75
C ASP A 394 -3.10 -16.61 17.35
N ILE A 395 -4.00 -15.98 16.60
CA ILE A 395 -3.85 -14.58 16.16
C ILE A 395 -4.80 -13.66 16.94
N ASP A 396 -5.39 -14.11 18.06
CA ASP A 396 -6.44 -13.36 18.77
C ASP A 396 -5.99 -11.94 19.14
N GLU A 397 -4.74 -11.78 19.61
CA GLU A 397 -4.14 -10.46 19.87
C GLU A 397 -3.84 -9.68 18.59
N ILE A 398 -3.24 -10.31 17.56
CA ILE A 398 -2.90 -9.66 16.28
C ILE A 398 -4.16 -9.17 15.57
N LYS A 399 -5.24 -9.98 15.54
CA LYS A 399 -6.51 -9.59 14.94
C LYS A 399 -7.25 -8.55 15.77
N LYS A 400 -7.14 -8.57 17.10
CA LYS A 400 -7.64 -7.47 17.95
C LYS A 400 -6.88 -6.16 17.67
N VAL A 401 -5.56 -6.21 17.55
CA VAL A 401 -4.73 -5.06 17.12
C VAL A 401 -5.12 -4.59 15.73
N GLN A 402 -5.25 -5.46 14.72
CA GLN A 402 -5.65 -5.07 13.37
C GLN A 402 -7.08 -4.50 13.29
N LEU A 403 -8.04 -5.08 14.03
CA LEU A 403 -9.40 -4.53 14.11
C LEU A 403 -9.43 -3.22 14.89
N GLN A 404 -8.57 -3.04 15.90
CA GLN A 404 -8.37 -1.75 16.57
C GLN A 404 -7.70 -0.72 15.65
N ILE A 405 -6.71 -1.09 14.83
CA ILE A 405 -6.10 -0.22 13.82
C ILE A 405 -7.17 0.22 12.83
N LYS A 406 -7.89 -0.71 12.20
CA LYS A 406 -8.98 -0.35 11.28
C LYS A 406 -10.04 0.54 11.93
N PHE A 407 -10.46 0.22 13.15
CA PHE A 407 -11.43 1.04 13.89
C PHE A 407 -10.89 2.42 14.23
N ARG A 408 -9.61 2.55 14.62
CA ARG A 408 -8.91 3.83 14.87
C ARG A 408 -8.70 4.62 13.59
N GLU A 409 -8.30 3.97 12.51
CA GLU A 409 -8.20 4.55 11.17
C GLU A 409 -9.56 5.01 10.65
N GLU A 410 -10.64 4.27 10.90
CA GLU A 410 -11.99 4.67 10.50
C GLU A 410 -12.52 5.80 11.38
N GLN A 411 -12.32 5.75 12.70
CA GLN A 411 -12.54 6.89 13.61
C GLN A 411 -11.79 8.13 13.12
N PHE A 412 -10.50 8.01 12.82
CA PHE A 412 -9.65 9.09 12.32
C PHE A 412 -10.13 9.56 10.94
N ARG A 413 -10.32 8.67 9.96
CA ARG A 413 -10.75 8.98 8.59
C ARG A 413 -12.10 9.69 8.56
N GLN A 414 -13.05 9.29 9.40
CA GLN A 414 -14.34 9.96 9.53
C GLN A 414 -14.19 11.35 10.20
N THR A 415 -13.44 11.43 11.31
CA THR A 415 -13.23 12.67 12.08
C THR A 415 -12.46 13.72 11.28
N PHE A 416 -11.39 13.30 10.62
CA PHE A 416 -10.51 14.10 9.75
C PHE A 416 -11.31 14.61 8.55
N ASN A 417 -11.93 13.74 7.75
CA ASN A 417 -12.60 14.14 6.51
C ASN A 417 -13.91 14.91 6.68
N HIS A 418 -14.59 14.80 7.83
CA HIS A 418 -15.80 15.56 8.13
C HIS A 418 -15.55 16.76 9.07
N SER A 419 -14.28 17.07 9.36
CA SER A 419 -13.94 18.18 10.25
C SER A 419 -14.41 19.53 9.71
N ALA A 420 -14.88 20.42 10.58
CA ALA A 420 -15.19 21.80 10.21
C ALA A 420 -13.91 22.62 9.91
N VAL A 421 -12.77 22.18 10.44
CA VAL A 421 -11.45 22.82 10.30
C VAL A 421 -10.62 22.05 9.26
N GLY A 422 -9.83 22.77 8.46
CA GLY A 422 -8.84 22.16 7.58
C GLY A 422 -7.75 21.47 8.38
N MET A 423 -7.42 20.22 8.04
CA MET A 423 -6.42 19.42 8.75
C MET A 423 -5.44 18.77 7.76
N ALA A 424 -4.19 18.71 8.17
CA ALA A 424 -3.07 18.17 7.41
C ALA A 424 -2.13 17.37 8.32
N LEU A 425 -1.62 16.26 7.80
CA LEU A 425 -0.44 15.59 8.31
C LEU A 425 0.76 16.01 7.47
N ILE A 426 1.86 16.40 8.12
CA ILE A 426 3.12 16.85 7.50
C ILE A 426 4.26 15.99 8.07
N ASN A 427 5.25 15.61 7.27
CA ASN A 427 6.44 14.89 7.75
C ASN A 427 7.52 15.84 8.32
N ILE A 428 8.60 15.29 8.89
CA ILE A 428 9.76 16.08 9.37
C ILE A 428 10.46 16.91 8.29
N GLU A 429 10.27 16.59 7.00
CA GLU A 429 10.81 17.35 5.86
C GLU A 429 9.87 18.49 5.40
N ASN A 430 8.90 18.89 6.23
CA ASN A 430 7.89 19.93 5.96
C ASN A 430 6.99 19.65 4.73
N LYS A 431 6.72 18.37 4.42
CA LYS A 431 5.80 18.00 3.32
C LYS A 431 4.50 17.41 3.80
N LEU A 432 3.40 17.85 3.21
CA LEU A 432 2.08 17.26 3.42
C LEU A 432 2.08 15.76 3.02
N LEU A 433 1.72 14.89 3.94
CA LEU A 433 1.38 13.49 3.64
C LEU A 433 -0.09 13.32 3.28
N LYS A 434 -0.99 14.00 4.01
CA LYS A 434 -2.44 13.82 3.91
C LYS A 434 -3.18 15.12 4.24
N ALA A 435 -4.23 15.48 3.50
CA ALA A 435 -5.07 16.65 3.73
C ALA A 435 -6.55 16.26 3.78
N ASN A 436 -7.31 16.82 4.71
CA ASN A 436 -8.75 16.54 4.77
C ASN A 436 -9.54 17.35 3.73
N LYS A 437 -10.76 16.88 3.43
CA LYS A 437 -11.67 17.56 2.50
C LYS A 437 -11.89 19.05 2.82
N SER A 438 -11.84 19.43 4.10
CA SER A 438 -12.04 20.81 4.52
C SER A 438 -10.81 21.69 4.30
N LEU A 439 -9.58 21.17 4.42
CA LEU A 439 -8.37 21.91 4.03
C LEU A 439 -8.33 22.09 2.52
N CYS A 440 -8.71 21.05 1.79
CA CYS A 440 -8.88 21.10 0.34
C CYS A 440 -9.96 22.10 -0.08
N HIS A 441 -11.10 22.16 0.62
CA HIS A 441 -12.14 23.13 0.33
C HIS A 441 -11.73 24.56 0.73
N ILE A 442 -11.12 24.75 1.91
CA ILE A 442 -10.62 26.03 2.39
C ILE A 442 -9.55 26.57 1.44
N LEU A 443 -8.54 25.79 1.07
CA LEU A 443 -7.47 26.23 0.17
C LEU A 443 -7.80 26.05 -1.33
N GLY A 444 -8.94 25.47 -1.68
CA GLY A 444 -9.40 25.22 -3.06
C GLY A 444 -8.71 24.07 -3.82
N TYR A 445 -7.46 23.76 -3.47
CA TYR A 445 -6.69 22.62 -4.00
C TYR A 445 -7.28 21.29 -3.52
N THR A 446 -7.11 20.20 -4.27
CA THR A 446 -7.40 18.85 -3.78
C THR A 446 -6.25 18.32 -2.90
N GLU A 447 -6.35 17.07 -2.46
CA GLU A 447 -5.35 16.44 -1.58
C GLU A 447 -4.05 16.08 -2.33
N GLU A 448 -4.12 15.69 -3.60
CA GLU A 448 -3.03 15.11 -4.42
C GLU A 448 -1.84 16.07 -4.70
N GLU A 449 -1.91 17.25 -4.10
CA GLU A 449 -1.75 18.51 -4.82
C GLU A 449 -1.17 19.56 -3.88
N LEU A 450 -1.86 19.80 -2.76
CA LEU A 450 -1.23 20.26 -1.52
C LEU A 450 -0.08 19.33 -1.10
N GLN A 451 0.00 18.10 -1.63
CA GLN A 451 1.15 17.20 -1.51
C GLN A 451 2.39 17.66 -2.28
N LYS A 452 2.26 18.31 -3.46
CA LYS A 452 3.43 18.84 -4.19
C LYS A 452 3.86 20.24 -3.77
N ILE A 453 2.94 21.02 -3.20
CA ILE A 453 3.27 22.35 -2.67
C ILE A 453 3.78 22.21 -1.24
N ASP A 454 4.78 23.03 -0.88
CA ASP A 454 5.15 23.24 0.52
C ASP A 454 4.15 24.23 1.13
N LEU A 455 3.42 23.82 2.16
CA LEU A 455 2.42 24.64 2.87
C LEU A 455 3.01 25.95 3.41
N ALA A 456 4.31 26.00 3.74
CA ALA A 456 4.98 27.23 4.14
C ALA A 456 5.05 28.23 2.98
N ASN A 457 5.33 27.78 1.75
CA ASN A 457 5.35 28.65 0.56
C ASN A 457 3.95 29.17 0.17
N MET A 458 2.88 28.62 0.74
CA MET A 458 1.53 29.16 0.60
C MET A 458 1.25 30.31 1.58
N ALA A 459 2.01 30.44 2.67
CA ALA A 459 1.86 31.56 3.59
C ALA A 459 2.49 32.84 3.00
N HIS A 460 1.91 34.00 3.31
CA HIS A 460 2.37 35.27 2.74
C HIS A 460 3.82 35.60 3.16
N PRO A 461 4.69 36.08 2.24
CA PRO A 461 6.11 36.28 2.54
C PRO A 461 6.45 37.23 3.70
N GLU A 462 5.53 38.11 4.10
CA GLU A 462 5.66 38.94 5.30
C GLU A 462 5.40 38.15 6.59
N ASP A 463 4.35 37.32 6.60
CA ASP A 463 3.91 36.56 7.77
C ASP A 463 4.92 35.43 8.07
N LEU A 464 5.49 34.85 7.01
CA LEU A 464 6.67 33.98 7.08
C LEU A 464 7.87 34.68 7.73
N LYS A 465 8.21 35.91 7.32
CA LYS A 465 9.34 36.66 7.89
C LYS A 465 9.12 36.98 9.37
N LEU A 466 7.89 37.36 9.73
CA LEU A 466 7.52 37.73 11.10
C LEU A 466 7.59 36.53 12.05
N ASN A 467 6.99 35.40 11.66
CA ASN A 467 6.82 34.23 12.54
C ASN A 467 7.90 33.15 12.35
N ARG A 468 8.91 33.40 11.49
CA ARG A 468 10.03 32.50 11.19
C ARG A 468 10.62 31.84 12.44
N LYS A 469 10.92 32.63 13.47
CA LYS A 469 11.53 32.15 14.72
C LYS A 469 10.64 31.12 15.43
N ASN A 470 9.33 31.39 15.54
CA ASN A 470 8.38 30.51 16.24
C ASN A 470 8.25 29.16 15.51
N ILE A 471 8.29 29.21 14.17
CA ILE A 471 8.26 28.04 13.29
C ILE A 471 9.56 27.25 13.40
N GLU A 472 10.72 27.91 13.33
CA GLU A 472 12.05 27.28 13.51
C GLU A 472 12.23 26.68 14.92
N GLU A 473 11.67 27.28 15.97
CA GLU A 473 11.68 26.72 17.33
C GLU A 473 10.75 25.51 17.49
N LEU A 474 9.62 25.43 16.78
CA LEU A 474 8.80 24.20 16.70
C LEU A 474 9.57 23.08 15.99
N PHE A 475 10.20 23.37 14.83
CA PHE A 475 11.02 22.38 14.10
C PHE A 475 12.25 21.91 14.89
N GLN A 476 12.71 22.69 15.89
CA GLN A 476 13.76 22.31 16.85
C GLN A 476 13.23 21.58 18.10
N GLY A 477 11.92 21.27 18.17
CA GLY A 477 11.30 20.59 19.31
C GLY A 477 11.21 21.41 20.60
N LYS A 478 11.48 22.73 20.55
CA LYS A 478 11.45 23.62 21.73
C LYS A 478 10.02 23.93 22.19
N HIS A 479 9.07 23.91 21.26
CA HIS A 479 7.63 24.05 21.52
C HIS A 479 6.91 22.77 21.07
N LYS A 480 5.90 22.33 21.81
CA LYS A 480 5.07 21.17 21.41
C LYS A 480 4.02 21.53 20.35
N ASN A 481 3.53 22.76 20.37
CA ASN A 481 2.67 23.33 19.35
C ASN A 481 2.91 24.85 19.24
N ILE A 482 2.45 25.44 18.13
CA ILE A 482 2.36 26.88 17.91
C ILE A 482 0.98 27.23 17.35
N LYS A 483 0.49 28.45 17.63
CA LYS A 483 -0.73 29.03 17.07
C LYS A 483 -0.42 30.40 16.48
N LEU A 484 -0.85 30.66 15.25
CA LEU A 484 -0.53 31.88 14.49
C LEU A 484 -1.72 32.29 13.61
N GLU A 485 -1.98 33.59 13.42
CA GLU A 485 -2.87 34.08 12.35
C GLU A 485 -2.04 34.50 11.14
N HIS A 486 -2.26 33.85 9.99
CA HIS A 486 -1.46 33.99 8.77
C HIS A 486 -2.35 34.19 7.54
N ARG A 487 -1.87 34.96 6.56
CA ARG A 487 -2.45 35.00 5.20
C ARG A 487 -1.93 33.82 4.39
N PHE A 488 -2.83 33.07 3.75
CA PHE A 488 -2.52 31.95 2.86
C PHE A 488 -3.01 32.20 1.44
N ILE A 489 -2.17 31.90 0.47
CA ILE A 489 -2.49 31.85 -0.96
C ILE A 489 -3.39 30.63 -1.18
N HIS A 490 -4.66 30.89 -1.51
CA HIS A 490 -5.58 29.86 -2.00
C HIS A 490 -5.14 29.35 -3.38
N LYS A 491 -5.74 28.27 -3.87
CA LYS A 491 -5.56 27.75 -5.24
C LYS A 491 -5.62 28.87 -6.28
N ASP A 492 -6.80 29.41 -6.50
CA ASP A 492 -6.97 30.52 -7.43
C ASP A 492 -6.19 31.81 -6.97
N GLY A 493 -5.78 31.99 -5.72
CA GLY A 493 -4.55 32.78 -5.43
C GLY A 493 -4.64 34.07 -4.61
N SER A 494 -5.82 34.67 -4.35
CA SER A 494 -5.92 35.67 -3.27
C SER A 494 -5.93 35.02 -1.90
N PHE A 495 -5.66 35.87 -0.93
CA PHE A 495 -5.43 35.51 0.45
C PHE A 495 -6.70 35.06 1.16
N ILE A 496 -6.55 33.94 1.87
CA ILE A 496 -7.35 33.55 3.01
C ILE A 496 -6.65 34.02 4.27
N TRP A 497 -7.40 34.48 5.26
CA TRP A 497 -6.89 34.58 6.61
C TRP A 497 -7.18 33.27 7.33
N ALA A 498 -6.12 32.61 7.78
CA ALA A 498 -6.21 31.38 8.54
C ALA A 498 -5.67 31.57 9.95
N ASN A 499 -6.43 31.13 10.95
CA ASN A 499 -5.85 30.79 12.24
C ASN A 499 -5.29 29.37 12.13
N ILE A 500 -3.97 29.24 12.22
CA ILE A 500 -3.27 27.96 12.09
C ILE A 500 -2.77 27.47 13.44
N THR A 501 -2.92 26.18 13.68
CA THR A 501 -2.29 25.46 14.81
C THR A 501 -1.40 24.37 14.24
N MET A 502 -0.11 24.36 14.59
CA MET A 502 0.83 23.32 14.16
C MET A 502 1.43 22.63 15.38
N SER A 503 1.25 21.32 15.50
CA SER A 503 1.63 20.51 16.67
C SER A 503 2.57 19.39 16.27
N ALA A 504 3.63 19.15 17.05
CA ALA A 504 4.62 18.11 16.79
C ALA A 504 4.20 16.75 17.40
N ILE A 505 4.10 15.73 16.56
CA ILE A 505 3.95 14.32 16.95
C ILE A 505 5.35 13.77 17.22
N HIS A 506 5.55 13.14 18.38
CA HIS A 506 6.83 12.58 18.79
C HIS A 506 6.77 11.05 18.84
N ASN A 507 7.93 10.38 18.72
CA ASN A 507 8.07 8.96 19.03
C ASN A 507 8.40 8.72 20.52
N ASP A 508 8.48 7.46 20.95
CA ASP A 508 8.80 7.06 22.33
C ASP A 508 10.20 7.53 22.80
N GLN A 509 11.08 7.92 21.87
CA GLN A 509 12.41 8.47 22.15
C GLN A 509 12.39 10.01 22.26
N GLY A 510 11.21 10.64 22.20
CA GLY A 510 11.06 12.10 22.30
C GLY A 510 11.48 12.87 21.04
N GLN A 511 11.72 12.19 19.91
CA GLN A 511 12.05 12.83 18.64
C GLN A 511 10.77 13.12 17.84
N VAL A 512 10.70 14.28 17.19
CA VAL A 512 9.56 14.60 16.30
C VAL A 512 9.60 13.68 15.08
N ILE A 513 8.44 13.10 14.73
CA ILE A 513 8.26 12.24 13.55
C ILE A 513 7.31 12.85 12.51
N HIS A 514 6.33 13.63 12.94
CA HIS A 514 5.33 14.27 12.09
C HIS A 514 4.82 15.57 12.72
N TYR A 515 4.14 16.41 11.93
CA TYR A 515 3.38 17.56 12.43
C TYR A 515 1.91 17.44 12.02
N VAL A 516 1.00 17.72 12.95
CA VAL A 516 -0.41 17.99 12.66
C VAL A 516 -0.57 19.47 12.42
N PHE A 517 -0.93 19.86 11.21
CA PHE A 517 -1.33 21.22 10.86
C PHE A 517 -2.84 21.31 10.83
N GLN A 518 -3.38 22.37 11.44
CA GLN A 518 -4.80 22.70 11.41
C GLN A 518 -4.96 24.14 10.95
N MET A 519 -5.98 24.40 10.14
CA MET A 519 -6.30 25.67 9.51
C MET A 519 -7.80 25.94 9.66
N GLN A 520 -8.13 26.89 10.52
CA GLN A 520 -9.47 27.46 10.60
C GLN A 520 -9.52 28.66 9.66
N ASP A 521 -10.39 28.61 8.65
CA ASP A 521 -10.65 29.78 7.81
C ASP A 521 -11.34 30.85 8.66
N VAL A 522 -10.63 31.93 8.92
CA VAL A 522 -11.14 33.13 9.59
C VAL A 522 -11.31 34.28 8.60
N THR A 523 -11.34 34.02 7.28
CA THR A 523 -11.50 35.04 6.24
C THR A 523 -12.82 35.77 6.36
N GLU A 524 -13.92 35.12 6.74
CA GLU A 524 -15.19 35.83 7.00
C GLU A 524 -15.05 36.75 8.24
N ARG A 525 -14.46 36.25 9.33
CA ARG A 525 -14.18 37.04 10.54
C ARG A 525 -13.27 38.21 10.24
N LYS A 526 -12.13 38.00 9.57
CA LYS A 526 -11.17 39.04 9.20
C LYS A 526 -11.72 39.96 8.12
N HIS A 527 -12.57 39.48 7.20
CA HIS A 527 -13.29 40.35 6.29
C HIS A 527 -14.28 41.23 7.05
N ASN A 528 -14.94 40.73 8.10
CA ASN A 528 -15.84 41.51 8.96
C ASN A 528 -15.09 42.44 9.93
N GLU A 529 -13.93 42.05 10.48
CA GLU A 529 -13.03 42.94 11.24
C GLU A 529 -12.50 44.04 10.32
N LEU A 530 -12.09 43.70 9.10
CA LEU A 530 -11.71 44.65 8.06
C LEU A 530 -12.89 45.42 7.48
N LEU A 531 -14.14 44.94 7.57
CA LEU A 531 -15.34 45.65 7.11
C LEU A 531 -15.86 46.59 8.18
N LEU A 532 -15.74 46.27 9.47
CA LEU A 532 -15.93 47.23 10.56
C LEU A 532 -14.81 48.25 10.58
N ALA A 533 -13.54 47.85 10.39
CA ALA A 533 -12.43 48.79 10.26
C ALA A 533 -12.51 49.61 8.96
N HIS A 534 -13.02 49.05 7.86
CA HIS A 534 -13.27 49.79 6.62
C HIS A 534 -14.50 50.67 6.73
N ASN A 535 -15.59 50.25 7.36
CA ASN A 535 -16.75 51.11 7.63
C ASN A 535 -16.37 52.21 8.65
N ALA A 536 -15.50 51.95 9.62
CA ALA A 536 -14.95 52.97 10.51
C ALA A 536 -13.93 53.88 9.82
N GLN A 537 -13.13 53.38 8.86
CA GLN A 537 -12.28 54.21 8.00
C GLN A 537 -13.04 54.89 6.86
N VAL A 538 -14.22 54.43 6.50
CA VAL A 538 -15.15 55.04 5.54
C VAL A 538 -16.02 56.05 6.28
N MET A 539 -16.37 55.83 7.55
CA MET A 539 -16.86 56.89 8.44
C MET A 539 -15.76 57.91 8.71
N GLN A 540 -14.53 57.50 9.02
CA GLN A 540 -13.43 58.45 9.21
C GLN A 540 -13.07 59.15 7.89
N ARG A 541 -13.10 58.49 6.74
CA ARG A 541 -13.03 59.19 5.46
C ARG A 541 -14.26 60.07 5.29
N ILE A 542 -15.48 59.64 5.57
CA ILE A 542 -16.67 60.51 5.57
C ILE A 542 -16.59 61.66 6.62
N ASN A 543 -15.62 61.60 7.55
CA ASN A 543 -15.39 62.59 8.59
C ASN A 543 -14.09 63.39 8.43
N ASP A 544 -13.12 62.99 7.59
CA ASP A 544 -11.83 63.65 7.32
C ASP A 544 -11.63 63.92 5.81
N ALA A 545 -12.04 62.94 4.99
CA ALA A 545 -12.36 63.10 3.58
C ALA A 545 -13.74 63.77 3.45
N VAL A 546 -14.94 63.11 3.46
CA VAL A 546 -16.28 63.79 3.57
C VAL A 546 -16.35 64.80 4.74
N GLY A 547 -15.39 64.76 5.68
CA GLY A 547 -14.92 65.88 6.49
C GLY A 547 -15.82 66.29 7.67
N VAL A 548 -16.91 65.54 7.89
CA VAL A 548 -17.85 65.72 9.01
C VAL A 548 -17.24 65.28 10.34
N GLY A 549 -16.57 66.22 11.01
CA GLY A 549 -16.44 66.17 12.46
C GLY A 549 -17.79 65.98 13.16
N ILE A 550 -17.78 65.27 14.28
CA ILE A 550 -18.99 64.88 15.03
C ILE A 550 -18.83 65.32 16.49
N TRP A 551 -19.88 65.89 17.06
CA TRP A 551 -19.93 66.29 18.47
C TRP A 551 -21.16 65.72 19.18
N GLU A 552 -21.03 65.52 20.48
CA GLU A 552 -22.04 64.89 21.34
C GLU A 552 -21.91 65.44 22.77
N LEU A 553 -23.05 65.66 23.43
CA LEU A 553 -23.18 66.11 24.81
C LEU A 553 -24.12 65.14 25.53
N ASP A 554 -23.59 64.44 26.53
CA ASP A 554 -24.36 63.54 27.39
C ASP A 554 -24.84 64.30 28.64
N MET A 555 -26.16 64.35 28.85
CA MET A 555 -26.77 65.10 29.95
C MET A 555 -26.78 64.32 31.28
N GLY A 556 -26.62 62.99 31.24
CA GLY A 556 -26.53 62.14 32.44
C GLY A 556 -25.11 62.07 33.01
N ALA A 557 -24.10 62.09 32.14
CA ALA A 557 -22.68 62.12 32.52
C ALA A 557 -22.09 63.55 32.59
N ASN A 558 -22.77 64.54 32.00
CA ASN A 558 -22.31 65.92 31.83
C ASN A 558 -20.94 66.01 31.11
N THR A 559 -20.79 65.26 30.02
CA THR A 559 -19.54 65.17 29.23
C THR A 559 -19.75 65.58 27.78
N VAL A 560 -18.84 66.40 27.24
CA VAL A 560 -18.77 66.71 25.81
C VAL A 560 -17.75 65.79 25.13
N TYR A 561 -18.15 65.25 23.98
CA TYR A 561 -17.28 64.53 23.04
C TYR A 561 -17.15 65.32 21.73
N TRP A 562 -15.93 65.39 21.21
CA TRP A 562 -15.58 65.94 19.90
C TRP A 562 -14.74 64.91 19.14
N SER A 563 -15.07 64.64 17.87
CA SER A 563 -14.28 63.77 17.01
C SER A 563 -12.88 64.34 16.72
N PRO A 564 -11.89 63.51 16.33
CA PRO A 564 -10.55 63.98 15.97
C PRO A 564 -10.54 65.04 14.87
N THR A 565 -11.51 65.02 13.95
CA THR A 565 -11.67 66.04 12.91
C THR A 565 -12.02 67.39 13.50
N ILE A 566 -13.02 67.48 14.39
CA ILE A 566 -13.34 68.73 15.11
C ILE A 566 -12.09 69.25 15.81
N LYS A 567 -11.36 68.37 16.52
CA LYS A 567 -10.15 68.75 17.25
C LYS A 567 -9.08 69.37 16.33
N LYS A 568 -8.82 68.74 15.18
CA LYS A 568 -7.90 69.24 14.14
C LYS A 568 -8.38 70.54 13.50
N MET A 569 -9.69 70.68 13.26
CA MET A 569 -10.29 71.90 12.71
C MET A 569 -10.18 73.08 13.69
N VAL A 570 -10.48 72.86 14.99
CA VAL A 570 -10.40 73.90 16.04
C VAL A 570 -9.00 74.11 16.64
N GLY A 571 -8.02 73.33 16.20
CA GLY A 571 -6.60 73.47 16.58
C GLY A 571 -6.26 73.01 18.01
N VAL A 572 -7.07 72.13 18.60
CA VAL A 572 -6.76 71.54 19.93
C VAL A 572 -5.98 70.23 19.79
N PRO A 573 -5.16 69.86 20.79
CA PRO A 573 -4.57 68.53 20.89
C PRO A 573 -5.61 67.40 20.80
N GLU A 574 -5.23 66.23 20.28
CA GLU A 574 -6.16 65.10 20.10
C GLU A 574 -6.68 64.53 21.43
N ASP A 575 -5.95 64.71 22.54
CA ASP A 575 -6.32 64.32 23.90
C ASP A 575 -7.21 65.35 24.62
N TYR A 576 -7.37 66.56 24.07
CA TYR A 576 -8.21 67.61 24.66
C TYR A 576 -9.67 67.14 24.85
N LYS A 577 -10.22 67.33 26.05
CA LYS A 577 -11.60 67.00 26.40
C LYS A 577 -12.26 68.27 26.95
N PRO A 578 -13.08 68.98 26.16
CA PRO A 578 -13.77 70.16 26.66
C PRO A 578 -14.88 69.77 27.66
N THR A 579 -15.07 70.59 28.67
CA THR A 579 -16.37 70.74 29.35
C THR A 579 -17.29 71.67 28.55
N LEU A 580 -18.60 71.69 28.84
CA LEU A 580 -19.55 72.55 28.11
C LEU A 580 -19.23 74.05 28.28
N GLU A 581 -18.69 74.47 29.44
CA GLU A 581 -18.23 75.85 29.63
C GLU A 581 -17.00 76.18 28.78
N GLU A 582 -16.07 75.23 28.59
CA GLU A 582 -14.90 75.37 27.72
C GLU A 582 -15.22 75.29 26.23
N VAL A 583 -16.39 74.78 25.84
CA VAL A 583 -16.90 74.86 24.46
C VAL A 583 -17.20 76.31 24.07
N TYR A 584 -17.82 77.10 24.95
CA TYR A 584 -18.29 78.45 24.61
C TYR A 584 -17.19 79.43 24.14
N PRO A 585 -15.96 79.45 24.71
CA PRO A 585 -14.83 80.23 24.19
C PRO A 585 -14.46 79.98 22.73
N PHE A 586 -14.69 78.79 22.19
CA PHE A 586 -14.47 78.49 20.76
C PHE A 586 -15.50 79.16 19.85
N PHE A 587 -16.57 79.73 20.40
CA PHE A 587 -17.55 80.51 19.66
C PHE A 587 -17.35 82.01 19.96
N GLN A 588 -17.46 82.82 18.90
CA GLN A 588 -17.17 84.25 18.99
C GLN A 588 -18.05 84.96 20.03
N GLU A 589 -17.40 85.75 20.89
CA GLU A 589 -18.01 86.48 22.00
C GLU A 589 -19.06 87.51 21.55
N GLY A 590 -20.03 87.77 22.42
CA GLY A 590 -21.28 88.45 22.08
C GLY A 590 -22.26 87.52 21.35
N ALA A 591 -22.95 88.05 20.35
CA ALA A 591 -24.16 87.45 19.78
C ALA A 591 -24.04 85.98 19.33
N HIS A 592 -22.92 85.53 18.76
CA HIS A 592 -22.79 84.13 18.32
C HIS A 592 -22.75 83.15 19.49
N ARG A 593 -21.98 83.47 20.55
CA ARG A 593 -21.94 82.66 21.77
C ARG A 593 -23.28 82.69 22.51
N GLU A 594 -23.92 83.86 22.59
CA GLU A 594 -25.26 84.00 23.20
C GLU A 594 -26.34 83.23 22.41
N THR A 595 -26.27 83.23 21.08
CA THR A 595 -27.17 82.46 20.22
C THR A 595 -26.99 80.96 20.45
N LEU A 596 -25.75 80.47 20.51
CA LEU A 596 -25.47 79.07 20.84
C LEU A 596 -25.95 78.69 22.25
N ILE A 597 -25.70 79.53 23.26
CA ILE A 597 -26.15 79.29 24.64
C ILE A 597 -27.68 79.22 24.72
N ASN A 598 -28.39 80.13 24.04
CA ASN A 598 -29.85 80.14 24.04
C ASN A 598 -30.43 78.98 23.23
N ALA A 599 -29.84 78.60 22.09
CA ALA A 599 -30.26 77.43 21.32
C ALA A 599 -30.02 76.12 22.06
N LEU A 600 -28.88 75.98 22.75
CA LEU A 600 -28.61 74.85 23.65
C LEU A 600 -29.63 74.79 24.80
N ARG A 601 -29.99 75.94 25.38
CA ARG A 601 -31.02 76.01 26.43
C ARG A 601 -32.37 75.56 25.89
N ASN A 602 -32.84 76.08 24.75
CA ASN A 602 -34.12 75.67 24.14
C ASN A 602 -34.12 74.18 23.75
N ALA A 603 -33.01 73.65 23.23
CA ALA A 603 -32.89 72.23 22.90
C ALA A 603 -33.01 71.31 24.13
N VAL A 604 -32.50 71.73 25.28
CA VAL A 604 -32.55 70.97 26.54
C VAL A 604 -33.87 71.17 27.29
N GLU A 605 -34.40 72.39 27.35
CA GLU A 605 -35.60 72.74 28.12
C GLU A 605 -36.92 72.48 27.35
N GLN A 606 -36.91 72.55 26.02
CA GLN A 606 -38.11 72.44 25.17
C GLN A 606 -38.00 71.38 24.06
N GLY A 607 -36.83 70.72 23.90
CA GLY A 607 -36.61 69.72 22.86
C GLY A 607 -36.44 70.29 21.45
N GLU A 608 -36.27 71.60 21.31
CA GLU A 608 -36.13 72.26 20.00
C GLU A 608 -34.69 72.14 19.45
N GLY A 609 -34.49 71.23 18.49
CA GLY A 609 -33.20 71.07 17.81
C GLY A 609 -32.80 72.27 16.94
N PHE A 610 -31.50 72.45 16.73
CA PHE A 610 -30.93 73.61 16.05
C PHE A 610 -29.97 73.23 14.91
N ASP A 611 -29.94 74.07 13.88
CA ASP A 611 -28.97 74.03 12.79
C ASP A 611 -28.35 75.43 12.70
N LEU A 612 -27.12 75.58 13.17
CA LEU A 612 -26.49 76.89 13.35
C LEU A 612 -25.14 76.93 12.62
N GLU A 613 -25.06 77.78 11.61
CA GLU A 613 -23.79 78.18 11.03
C GLU A 613 -23.13 79.18 11.98
N LEU A 614 -22.05 78.75 12.65
CA LEU A 614 -21.42 79.49 13.73
C LEU A 614 -19.95 79.78 13.45
N MET A 615 -19.53 80.96 13.91
CA MET A 615 -18.17 81.45 13.75
C MET A 615 -17.25 80.81 14.80
N VAL A 616 -16.64 79.68 14.43
CA VAL A 616 -15.73 78.94 15.29
C VAL A 616 -14.33 79.56 15.24
N VAL A 617 -13.82 79.90 16.42
CA VAL A 617 -12.49 80.47 16.65
C VAL A 617 -11.59 79.37 17.22
N THR A 618 -10.56 79.01 16.46
CA THR A 618 -9.54 78.05 16.91
C THR A 618 -8.71 78.60 18.07
N THR A 619 -8.03 77.71 18.81
CA THR A 619 -6.95 78.08 19.76
C THR A 619 -5.89 78.99 19.11
N ALA A 620 -5.55 78.72 17.84
CA ALA A 620 -4.60 79.47 17.02
C ALA A 620 -5.20 80.77 16.41
N LYS A 621 -6.40 81.18 16.81
CA LYS A 621 -7.16 82.35 16.32
C LYS A 621 -7.49 82.36 14.81
N ARG A 622 -7.14 81.31 14.04
CA ARG A 622 -7.82 80.99 12.77
C ARG A 622 -9.32 80.90 13.05
N LYS A 623 -10.13 81.38 12.11
CA LYS A 623 -11.57 81.13 12.08
C LYS A 623 -11.93 80.29 10.87
N PHE A 624 -12.93 79.45 10.99
CA PHE A 624 -13.53 78.73 9.88
C PHE A 624 -15.03 78.59 10.15
N TRP A 625 -15.81 78.43 9.08
CA TRP A 625 -17.24 78.16 9.23
C TRP A 625 -17.44 76.72 9.62
N SER A 626 -18.11 76.51 10.75
CA SER A 626 -18.78 75.24 11.00
C SER A 626 -20.28 75.44 10.87
N ARG A 627 -20.91 74.64 10.01
CA ARG A 627 -22.34 74.34 10.16
C ARG A 627 -22.46 73.33 11.30
N THR A 628 -22.87 73.82 12.46
CA THR A 628 -23.03 73.04 13.69
C THR A 628 -24.51 72.68 13.85
N ILE A 629 -24.87 71.46 13.45
CA ILE A 629 -26.21 70.90 13.70
C ILE A 629 -26.20 70.25 15.08
N GLY A 630 -27.28 70.42 15.86
CA GLY A 630 -27.50 69.79 17.17
C GLY A 630 -28.93 69.29 17.33
N ILE A 631 -29.10 67.98 17.53
CA ILE A 631 -30.39 67.29 17.64
C ILE A 631 -30.55 66.76 19.07
N PRO A 632 -31.57 67.21 19.83
CA PRO A 632 -31.83 66.73 21.19
C PRO A 632 -32.56 65.38 21.17
N GLU A 633 -32.18 64.51 22.08
CA GLU A 633 -32.78 63.20 22.31
C GLU A 633 -33.58 63.28 23.60
N MET A 634 -34.91 63.26 23.46
CA MET A 634 -35.86 63.41 24.57
C MET A 634 -36.39 62.03 24.98
N VAL A 635 -36.22 61.67 26.25
CA VAL A 635 -36.79 60.45 26.86
C VAL A 635 -37.69 60.87 28.01
N ASP A 636 -38.95 60.42 27.99
CA ASP A 636 -40.00 60.77 28.97
C ASP A 636 -40.15 62.28 29.25
N GLY A 637 -39.86 63.11 28.24
CA GLY A 637 -39.93 64.58 28.33
C GLY A 637 -38.68 65.27 28.84
N VAL A 638 -37.61 64.53 29.14
CA VAL A 638 -36.31 65.06 29.59
C VAL A 638 -35.26 64.88 28.48
N CYS A 639 -34.46 65.92 28.21
CA CYS A 639 -33.33 65.79 27.29
C CYS A 639 -32.21 64.95 27.92
N THR A 640 -31.97 63.74 27.41
CA THR A 640 -30.91 62.85 27.92
C THR A 640 -29.59 63.05 27.20
N ARG A 641 -29.63 63.52 25.93
CA ARG A 641 -28.44 63.65 25.08
C ARG A 641 -28.68 64.65 23.95
N LEU A 642 -27.61 65.22 23.40
CA LEU A 642 -27.65 66.19 22.29
C LEU A 642 -26.44 65.94 21.36
N TYR A 643 -26.64 65.80 20.05
CA TYR A 643 -25.55 65.41 19.12
C TYR A 643 -25.66 66.01 17.70
N GLY A 644 -24.53 66.07 16.96
CA GLY A 644 -24.51 66.43 15.53
C GLY A 644 -23.14 66.68 14.88
N PHE A 645 -23.08 67.56 13.86
CA PHE A 645 -22.16 67.45 12.68
C PHE A 645 -21.41 68.76 12.26
N PHE A 646 -20.33 68.66 11.42
CA PHE A 646 -19.23 69.67 11.21
C PHE A 646 -18.20 69.36 9.99
N GLN A 647 -18.32 69.76 8.67
CA GLN A 647 -18.04 69.00 7.33
C GLN A 647 -16.86 69.26 6.22
N ASP A 648 -16.46 68.32 5.21
CA ASP A 648 -15.48 68.46 3.96
C ASP A 648 -14.98 67.41 2.70
N ILE A 649 -15.54 66.30 2.02
CA ILE A 649 -14.87 65.39 0.86
C ILE A 649 -15.05 63.75 0.44
N ASP A 650 -14.08 62.70 0.41
CA ASP A 650 -13.93 61.38 -0.52
C ASP A 650 -13.70 59.76 -0.04
N GLU A 651 -13.21 58.68 -0.83
CA GLU A 651 -13.29 57.08 -0.72
C GLU A 651 -12.01 56.03 -0.97
N LYS A 652 -11.76 54.71 -1.48
CA LYS A 652 -12.23 53.22 -1.83
C LYS A 652 -11.00 52.09 -1.97
N THR A 653 -10.76 50.75 -2.42
CA THR A 653 -11.27 49.41 -3.14
C THR A 653 -10.55 47.91 -2.95
N ARG A 654 -10.22 46.92 -3.93
CA ARG A 654 -9.93 45.34 -3.85
C ARG A 654 -9.05 44.47 -4.96
N ALA A 655 -8.48 43.17 -4.78
CA ALA A 655 -8.28 41.93 -5.77
C ALA A 655 -7.14 40.74 -5.64
N THR A 656 -7.34 39.40 -5.98
CA THR A 656 -6.32 38.35 -6.53
C THR A 656 -6.71 36.85 -6.99
N LYS A 657 -7.92 36.26 -6.82
CA LYS A 657 -8.20 34.77 -6.93
C LYS A 657 -8.57 34.19 -8.34
N GLU A 658 -7.64 33.82 -9.25
CA GLU A 658 -7.87 32.90 -10.43
C GLU A 658 -6.75 31.87 -10.86
N LEU A 659 -5.51 31.91 -10.36
CA LEU A 659 -4.30 31.20 -10.85
C LEU A 659 -4.27 29.65 -10.79
N ALA A 660 -4.15 29.03 -9.61
CA ALA A 660 -3.66 27.64 -9.51
C ALA A 660 -4.74 26.56 -9.73
N VAL A 661 -5.92 26.90 -10.27
CA VAL A 661 -6.89 25.92 -10.77
C VAL A 661 -6.24 25.03 -11.85
N LYS A 662 -5.27 25.58 -12.60
CA LYS A 662 -4.48 24.88 -13.63
C LYS A 662 -3.11 24.33 -13.18
N GLU A 663 -2.60 24.76 -12.03
CA GLU A 663 -1.47 24.04 -11.41
C GLU A 663 -1.95 22.71 -10.80
N GLU A 664 -3.27 22.50 -10.73
CA GLU A 664 -3.93 21.27 -10.31
C GLU A 664 -3.72 20.15 -11.34
N GLU A 665 -4.66 19.85 -12.24
CA GLU A 665 -4.77 18.58 -13.00
C GLU A 665 -3.46 17.87 -13.47
N MET A 666 -2.45 18.58 -13.99
CA MET A 666 -1.14 18.01 -14.37
C MET A 666 -0.28 17.54 -13.16
N ARG A 667 -0.55 18.10 -11.99
CA ARG A 667 0.07 17.81 -10.70
C ARG A 667 -0.48 16.49 -10.17
N GLN A 668 -1.80 16.25 -10.21
CA GLN A 668 -2.43 14.92 -9.99
C GLN A 668 -1.82 13.79 -10.85
N THR A 669 -1.78 13.95 -12.19
CA THR A 669 -1.50 12.80 -13.08
C THR A 669 -0.10 12.23 -12.90
N PHE A 670 0.89 13.09 -12.68
CA PHE A 670 2.27 12.65 -12.40
C PHE A 670 2.35 11.93 -11.04
N GLU A 671 1.53 12.34 -10.06
CA GLU A 671 1.56 11.86 -8.67
C GLU A 671 0.89 10.51 -8.43
N HIS A 672 -0.22 10.27 -9.13
CA HIS A 672 -1.08 9.11 -8.92
C HIS A 672 -0.87 8.01 -9.97
N ALA A 673 0.11 8.19 -10.87
CA ALA A 673 0.69 7.09 -11.63
C ALA A 673 1.34 6.05 -10.67
N GLN A 674 0.91 4.79 -10.76
CA GLN A 674 1.35 3.72 -9.84
C GLN A 674 2.83 3.35 -9.99
N HIS A 675 3.43 3.60 -11.17
CA HIS A 675 4.82 3.30 -11.46
C HIS A 675 5.76 4.48 -11.12
N GLY A 676 6.97 4.15 -10.67
CA GLY A 676 8.01 5.15 -10.44
C GLY A 676 8.50 5.74 -11.77
N MET A 677 8.44 7.08 -11.91
CA MET A 677 8.82 7.77 -13.15
C MET A 677 9.90 8.83 -12.88
N ALA A 678 11.08 8.61 -13.46
CA ALA A 678 12.24 9.47 -13.31
C ALA A 678 12.61 10.16 -14.62
N PHE A 679 12.86 11.46 -14.55
CA PHE A 679 13.60 12.19 -15.58
C PHE A 679 15.06 12.29 -15.17
N ILE A 680 15.92 11.63 -15.94
CA ILE A 680 17.36 11.47 -15.68
C ILE A 680 18.11 12.07 -16.87
N ASP A 681 19.22 12.77 -16.65
CA ASP A 681 20.07 13.26 -17.74
C ASP A 681 21.02 12.18 -18.29
N LEU A 682 21.68 12.47 -19.41
CA LEU A 682 22.54 11.52 -20.12
C LEU A 682 23.83 11.15 -19.35
N ASN A 683 24.20 11.94 -18.32
CA ASN A 683 25.30 11.64 -17.40
C ASN A 683 24.81 10.88 -16.16
N GLY A 684 23.49 10.71 -16.01
CA GLY A 684 22.84 9.98 -14.95
C GLY A 684 22.21 10.84 -13.85
N ASN A 685 22.26 12.18 -13.83
CA ASN A 685 21.71 12.96 -12.72
C ASN A 685 20.17 12.99 -12.72
N LEU A 686 19.56 12.94 -11.53
CA LEU A 686 18.11 12.94 -11.32
C LEU A 686 17.54 14.36 -11.31
N GLN A 687 16.76 14.73 -12.33
CA GLN A 687 16.24 16.09 -12.51
C GLN A 687 14.87 16.30 -11.84
N LYS A 688 13.94 15.36 -12.06
CA LYS A 688 12.58 15.35 -11.53
C LYS A 688 12.07 13.94 -11.27
N SER A 689 11.27 13.83 -10.21
CA SER A 689 10.61 12.63 -9.71
C SER A 689 9.15 12.96 -9.41
N ASN A 690 8.21 12.04 -9.67
CA ASN A 690 6.88 12.10 -9.05
C ASN A 690 6.98 11.71 -7.57
N ARG A 691 5.97 11.90 -6.71
CA ARG A 691 6.02 11.25 -5.39
C ARG A 691 5.88 9.74 -5.49
N SER A 692 5.34 9.12 -6.53
CA SER A 692 5.54 7.66 -6.68
C SER A 692 7.04 7.33 -6.69
N LEU A 693 7.85 7.99 -7.52
CA LEU A 693 9.31 7.84 -7.45
C LEU A 693 9.90 8.39 -6.13
N SER A 694 9.37 9.47 -5.56
CA SER A 694 9.84 10.03 -4.27
C SER A 694 9.21 9.34 -3.03
N ARG A 695 8.59 8.17 -3.23
CA ARG A 695 8.14 7.16 -2.25
C ARG A 695 8.76 5.78 -2.56
N ILE A 696 9.15 5.54 -3.82
CA ILE A 696 9.80 4.31 -4.33
C ILE A 696 11.33 4.39 -4.17
N ILE A 697 11.94 5.55 -4.38
CA ILE A 697 13.35 5.85 -4.06
C ILE A 697 13.49 7.11 -3.20
N GLY A 698 12.44 7.45 -2.45
CA GLY A 698 12.20 8.70 -1.74
C GLY A 698 13.32 9.28 -0.89
N TYR A 699 14.28 9.95 -1.55
CA TYR A 699 14.79 11.17 -0.96
C TYR A 699 13.71 12.23 -0.97
N SER A 700 13.90 13.28 -0.17
CA SER A 700 13.16 14.49 -0.46
C SER A 700 13.48 14.93 -1.89
N VAL A 701 12.49 15.48 -2.60
CA VAL A 701 12.70 16.04 -3.96
C VAL A 701 13.85 17.08 -4.00
N ALA A 702 14.22 17.66 -2.86
CA ALA A 702 15.35 18.59 -2.70
C ALA A 702 16.73 17.91 -2.57
N GLU A 703 16.80 16.63 -2.16
CA GLU A 703 18.04 15.84 -2.09
C GLU A 703 18.13 14.82 -3.23
N LEU A 704 17.00 14.27 -3.71
CA LEU A 704 16.93 13.40 -4.90
C LEU A 704 17.61 14.06 -6.12
N ARG A 705 17.57 15.40 -6.17
CA ARG A 705 18.21 16.27 -7.18
C ARG A 705 19.72 16.46 -7.05
N LYS A 706 20.34 15.98 -5.97
CA LYS A 706 21.79 16.11 -5.72
C LYS A 706 22.56 14.82 -6.09
N LEU A 707 21.92 13.95 -6.87
CA LEU A 707 22.22 12.53 -6.97
C LEU A 707 21.96 12.00 -8.38
N THR A 708 22.51 10.81 -8.66
CA THR A 708 22.45 10.15 -9.96
C THR A 708 21.76 8.80 -9.92
N LEU A 709 21.46 8.24 -11.09
CA LEU A 709 21.09 6.85 -11.32
C LEU A 709 22.11 5.85 -10.73
N VAL A 710 23.37 6.28 -10.58
CA VAL A 710 24.48 5.54 -9.95
C VAL A 710 24.57 5.80 -8.42
N ASN A 711 23.76 6.71 -7.88
CA ASN A 711 23.47 6.81 -6.45
C ASN A 711 22.14 6.12 -6.06
N ILE A 712 21.38 5.57 -7.03
CA ILE A 712 20.05 4.94 -6.83
C ILE A 712 19.85 3.59 -7.54
N THR A 713 20.92 2.92 -7.99
CA THR A 713 20.84 1.55 -8.54
C THR A 713 21.58 0.60 -7.58
N TYR A 714 21.14 -0.66 -7.47
CA TYR A 714 21.73 -1.56 -6.49
C TYR A 714 23.05 -2.21 -6.99
N PRO A 715 24.09 -2.37 -6.13
CA PRO A 715 25.45 -2.58 -6.62
C PRO A 715 25.72 -3.87 -7.41
N ASP A 716 25.19 -5.02 -6.97
CA ASP A 716 25.40 -6.31 -7.65
C ASP A 716 24.92 -6.27 -9.11
N ASP A 717 23.84 -5.53 -9.34
CA ASP A 717 23.25 -5.37 -10.66
C ASP A 717 23.91 -4.26 -11.47
N TYR A 718 24.93 -3.54 -10.96
CA TYR A 718 25.70 -2.59 -11.79
C TYR A 718 26.41 -3.31 -12.93
N ALA A 719 27.15 -4.40 -12.69
CA ALA A 719 27.91 -5.05 -13.75
C ALA A 719 27.02 -5.43 -14.96
N LYS A 720 25.77 -5.85 -14.69
CA LYS A 720 24.74 -6.14 -15.69
C LYS A 720 24.09 -4.86 -16.24
N SER A 721 23.63 -3.96 -15.38
CA SER A 721 22.93 -2.72 -15.75
C SER A 721 23.77 -1.74 -16.52
N GLN A 722 25.05 -1.64 -16.17
CA GLN A 722 26.01 -0.70 -16.72
C GLN A 722 26.47 -1.19 -18.09
N ALA A 723 26.65 -2.50 -18.29
CA ALA A 723 26.80 -3.08 -19.63
C ALA A 723 25.56 -2.77 -20.51
N LEU A 724 24.35 -3.07 -20.02
CA LEU A 724 23.09 -2.79 -20.73
C LEU A 724 22.84 -1.29 -21.00
N LEU A 725 23.32 -0.41 -20.12
CA LEU A 725 23.25 1.05 -20.28
C LEU A 725 24.33 1.59 -21.23
N PHE A 726 25.55 1.04 -21.19
CA PHE A 726 26.58 1.33 -22.19
C PHE A 726 26.10 0.92 -23.59
N GLU A 727 25.46 -0.24 -23.75
CA GLU A 727 24.85 -0.64 -25.03
C GLU A 727 23.81 0.38 -25.54
N VAL A 728 23.02 1.01 -24.65
CA VAL A 728 22.08 2.09 -25.02
C VAL A 728 22.83 3.36 -25.41
N LEU A 729 23.82 3.79 -24.62
CA LEU A 729 24.59 5.01 -24.87
C LEU A 729 25.50 4.92 -26.11
N GLU A 730 26.00 3.71 -26.42
CA GLU A 730 26.74 3.38 -27.65
C GLU A 730 25.83 3.16 -28.87
N ARG A 731 24.52 3.43 -28.76
CA ARG A 731 23.51 3.26 -29.82
C ARG A 731 23.38 1.83 -30.38
N LYS A 732 23.84 0.80 -29.64
CA LYS A 732 23.68 -0.62 -30.02
C LYS A 732 22.24 -1.12 -29.81
N ARG A 733 21.44 -0.38 -29.03
CA ARG A 733 20.01 -0.64 -28.73
C ARG A 733 19.32 0.64 -28.25
N ASP A 734 18.03 0.81 -28.52
CA ASP A 734 17.27 2.01 -28.12
C ASP A 734 16.72 1.95 -26.67
N SER A 735 16.65 0.75 -26.07
CA SER A 735 16.16 0.54 -24.69
C SER A 735 16.58 -0.83 -24.13
N TYR A 736 16.34 -1.04 -22.83
CA TYR A 736 16.36 -2.36 -22.22
C TYR A 736 15.23 -2.55 -21.19
N LYS A 737 14.83 -3.82 -21.02
CA LYS A 737 14.17 -4.36 -19.83
C LYS A 737 15.08 -5.42 -19.22
N VAL A 738 15.21 -5.41 -17.89
CA VAL A 738 15.96 -6.41 -17.13
C VAL A 738 15.41 -6.49 -15.71
N GLU A 739 15.33 -7.69 -15.17
CA GLU A 739 14.93 -7.97 -13.80
C GLU A 739 16.12 -7.65 -12.88
N LYS A 740 16.04 -6.55 -12.12
CA LYS A 740 17.17 -6.00 -11.35
C LYS A 740 16.73 -5.11 -10.18
N ARG A 741 17.70 -4.52 -9.48
CA ARG A 741 17.49 -3.80 -8.21
C ARG A 741 17.83 -2.28 -8.27
N LEU A 742 16.98 -1.43 -7.68
CA LEU A 742 17.17 0.03 -7.48
C LEU A 742 17.24 0.38 -5.97
N VAL A 743 17.67 1.61 -5.60
CA VAL A 743 18.00 2.05 -4.22
C VAL A 743 17.34 3.39 -3.80
N HIS A 744 16.73 3.41 -2.62
CA HIS A 744 16.04 4.56 -1.98
C HIS A 744 16.98 5.39 -1.03
N LYS A 745 16.59 6.61 -0.59
CA LYS A 745 17.38 7.48 0.35
C LYS A 745 17.93 6.81 1.59
N ASN A 746 17.08 5.98 2.17
CA ASN A 746 17.29 5.18 3.37
C ASN A 746 17.95 3.81 3.05
N GLY A 747 17.99 3.41 1.77
CA GLY A 747 18.71 2.24 1.27
C GLY A 747 17.88 1.23 0.45
N ASP A 748 16.55 1.27 0.53
CA ASP A 748 15.68 0.13 0.19
C ASP A 748 15.78 -0.38 -1.26
N ILE A 749 15.71 -1.72 -1.41
CA ILE A 749 15.82 -2.47 -2.67
C ILE A 749 14.45 -2.85 -3.26
N ILE A 750 14.32 -2.80 -4.59
CA ILE A 750 13.10 -3.11 -5.34
C ILE A 750 13.42 -4.03 -6.53
N TRP A 751 12.74 -5.18 -6.68
CA TRP A 751 12.96 -6.14 -7.79
C TRP A 751 12.23 -5.69 -9.06
N VAL A 752 12.83 -4.70 -9.72
CA VAL A 752 12.22 -3.98 -10.82
C VAL A 752 12.57 -4.59 -12.17
N ASN A 753 11.54 -4.74 -13.00
CA ASN A 753 11.63 -4.89 -14.45
C ASN A 753 11.99 -3.54 -15.08
N HIS A 754 13.19 -3.04 -14.75
CA HIS A 754 13.59 -1.67 -15.03
C HIS A 754 13.57 -1.41 -16.54
N SER A 755 12.73 -0.46 -16.93
CA SER A 755 12.52 -0.07 -18.32
C SER A 755 13.14 1.30 -18.53
N LEU A 756 14.30 1.35 -19.17
CA LEU A 756 15.00 2.60 -19.48
C LEU A 756 14.92 2.88 -20.98
N SER A 757 14.38 4.04 -21.32
CA SER A 757 14.13 4.47 -22.70
C SER A 757 14.69 5.88 -22.92
N ALA A 758 15.41 6.06 -24.03
CA ALA A 758 15.93 7.37 -24.41
C ALA A 758 14.84 8.23 -25.08
N ILE A 759 14.55 9.39 -24.51
CA ILE A 759 13.77 10.45 -25.16
C ILE A 759 14.70 11.17 -26.13
N LYS A 760 14.23 11.38 -27.37
CA LYS A 760 14.96 11.99 -28.48
C LYS A 760 14.35 13.34 -28.86
N ASN A 761 15.12 14.21 -29.50
CA ASN A 761 14.60 15.46 -30.09
C ASN A 761 14.16 15.26 -31.56
N ASP A 762 13.59 16.29 -32.17
CA ASP A 762 13.11 16.28 -33.56
C ASP A 762 14.21 16.08 -34.63
N GLN A 763 15.49 16.06 -34.22
CA GLN A 763 16.64 15.76 -35.07
C GLN A 763 17.21 14.34 -34.84
N GLY A 764 16.63 13.58 -33.90
CA GLY A 764 16.91 12.16 -33.67
C GLY A 764 17.91 11.85 -32.55
N ASP A 765 18.59 12.85 -32.00
CA ASP A 765 19.56 12.66 -30.91
C ASP A 765 18.88 12.56 -29.54
N TYR A 766 19.46 11.73 -28.67
CA TYR A 766 18.97 11.51 -27.30
C TYR A 766 19.17 12.78 -26.46
N ILE A 767 18.17 13.19 -25.68
CA ILE A 767 18.22 14.39 -24.80
C ILE A 767 18.07 14.05 -23.32
N HIS A 768 17.15 13.17 -22.96
CA HIS A 768 16.88 12.74 -21.57
C HIS A 768 16.59 11.23 -21.53
N LEU A 769 16.86 10.59 -20.40
CA LEU A 769 16.48 9.20 -20.15
C LEU A 769 15.22 9.18 -19.29
N LEU A 770 14.16 8.54 -19.80
CA LEU A 770 12.96 8.24 -19.03
C LEU A 770 13.12 6.84 -18.44
N SER A 771 13.17 6.78 -17.11
CA SER A 771 13.14 5.53 -16.37
C SER A 771 11.71 5.26 -15.91
N GLN A 772 11.17 4.12 -16.32
CA GLN A 772 9.94 3.54 -15.77
C GLN A 772 10.28 2.29 -14.95
N VAL A 773 9.57 2.17 -13.82
CA VAL A 773 9.91 1.26 -12.73
C VAL A 773 8.67 0.45 -12.34
N GLU A 774 8.71 -0.85 -12.61
CA GLU A 774 7.63 -1.86 -12.50
C GLU A 774 8.18 -3.09 -11.77
N ASP A 775 7.42 -3.78 -10.91
CA ASP A 775 7.85 -4.92 -10.07
C ASP A 775 7.23 -6.26 -10.57
N ILE A 776 7.87 -7.40 -10.31
CA ILE A 776 7.68 -8.67 -11.05
C ILE A 776 7.90 -9.97 -10.22
N THR A 777 7.77 -9.89 -8.90
CA THR A 777 8.35 -10.89 -7.96
C THR A 777 7.76 -12.34 -7.98
N ASP A 778 6.59 -12.60 -8.58
CA ASP A 778 5.80 -13.82 -8.28
C ASP A 778 6.27 -15.18 -8.85
N ARG A 779 7.07 -15.22 -9.93
CA ARG A 779 7.26 -16.45 -10.73
C ARG A 779 8.18 -17.52 -10.12
N LYS A 780 8.96 -17.20 -9.09
CA LYS A 780 10.06 -18.06 -8.57
C LYS A 780 9.62 -19.23 -7.66
N LYS A 781 8.35 -19.65 -7.72
CA LYS A 781 7.68 -20.47 -6.69
C LYS A 781 7.65 -21.99 -6.92
N SER A 782 7.62 -22.46 -8.17
CA SER A 782 7.25 -23.86 -8.50
C SER A 782 8.42 -24.78 -8.90
N GLU A 783 9.64 -24.39 -8.54
CA GLU A 783 10.92 -25.05 -8.90
C GLU A 783 11.35 -26.09 -7.83
N LEU A 784 10.46 -26.46 -6.91
CA LEU A 784 10.79 -26.79 -5.51
C LEU A 784 10.57 -28.28 -5.12
N LEU A 785 9.30 -28.64 -4.90
CA LEU A 785 8.69 -29.95 -4.64
C LEU A 785 9.07 -30.60 -3.27
N LEU A 786 10.36 -30.87 -3.02
CA LEU A 786 10.88 -31.31 -1.70
C LEU A 786 11.80 -30.27 -1.05
N ILE A 787 12.25 -29.32 -1.87
CA ILE A 787 12.31 -27.90 -1.52
C ILE A 787 10.86 -27.34 -1.37
N GLU A 788 9.85 -28.21 -1.22
CA GLU A 788 8.49 -27.97 -0.73
C GLU A 788 8.09 -28.97 0.37
N ASN A 789 9.04 -29.71 0.98
CA ASN A 789 8.79 -30.43 2.24
C ASN A 789 9.86 -30.11 3.28
N LYS A 790 11.13 -30.14 2.88
CA LYS A 790 12.14 -29.30 3.51
C LYS A 790 11.77 -27.82 3.38
N ASN A 791 11.10 -27.38 2.30
CA ASN A 791 10.31 -26.14 2.28
C ASN A 791 8.78 -26.34 2.24
N LEU A 792 8.21 -27.29 2.99
CA LEU A 792 6.95 -27.01 3.70
C LEU A 792 7.25 -26.75 5.17
N LEU A 793 8.38 -27.22 5.68
CA LEU A 793 9.00 -26.70 6.90
C LEU A 793 9.68 -25.34 6.62
N GLU A 794 10.56 -25.19 5.64
CA GLU A 794 11.09 -23.89 5.21
C GLU A 794 10.04 -23.00 4.50
N ARG A 795 8.92 -23.48 3.91
CA ARG A 795 7.77 -22.59 3.55
C ARG A 795 6.91 -22.27 4.77
N SER A 796 6.65 -23.20 5.69
CA SER A 796 6.02 -22.88 7.00
C SER A 796 6.81 -21.77 7.69
N HIS A 797 8.13 -21.87 7.67
CA HIS A 797 9.03 -20.84 8.16
C HIS A 797 9.07 -19.59 7.24
N GLU A 798 9.02 -19.65 5.90
CA GLU A 798 8.90 -18.42 5.07
C GLU A 798 7.56 -17.69 5.29
N ILE A 799 6.45 -18.43 5.29
CA ILE A 799 5.06 -17.98 5.53
C ILE A 799 4.89 -17.45 6.96
N GLY A 800 5.59 -18.04 7.93
CA GLY A 800 5.68 -17.63 9.33
C GLY A 800 6.81 -16.63 9.65
N LYS A 801 7.62 -16.25 8.64
CA LYS A 801 8.79 -15.35 8.71
C LYS A 801 9.91 -15.77 9.69
N ILE A 802 10.28 -17.04 9.73
CA ILE A 802 11.29 -17.65 10.62
C ILE A 802 12.54 -18.10 9.83
N GLY A 803 13.72 -17.76 10.35
CA GLY A 803 15.02 -18.34 10.02
C GLY A 803 15.59 -19.12 11.21
N SER A 804 16.68 -19.86 11.01
CA SER A 804 17.31 -20.68 12.05
C SER A 804 18.83 -20.71 11.95
N TRP A 805 19.51 -21.02 13.05
CA TRP A 805 20.97 -21.12 13.14
C TRP A 805 21.40 -22.18 14.16
N VAL A 806 22.64 -22.66 13.99
CA VAL A 806 23.29 -23.63 14.88
C VAL A 806 24.72 -23.15 15.15
N TYR A 807 25.10 -23.07 16.42
CA TYR A 807 26.44 -22.71 16.87
C TYR A 807 27.12 -23.90 17.57
N LEU A 808 28.40 -24.13 17.29
CA LEU A 808 29.26 -25.16 17.89
C LEU A 808 30.36 -24.48 18.72
N PRO A 809 30.18 -24.32 20.05
CA PRO A 809 31.07 -23.47 20.86
C PRO A 809 32.53 -23.94 20.96
N GLN A 810 32.79 -25.25 20.81
CA GLN A 810 34.15 -25.79 20.93
C GLN A 810 34.98 -25.61 19.65
N GLU A 811 34.32 -25.45 18.51
CA GLU A 811 34.94 -25.17 17.21
C GLU A 811 34.88 -23.67 16.85
N ASN A 812 34.04 -22.91 17.57
CA ASN A 812 33.59 -21.55 17.24
C ASN A 812 33.09 -21.46 15.78
N GLU A 813 32.25 -22.42 15.38
CA GLU A 813 31.58 -22.43 14.09
C GLU A 813 30.08 -22.18 14.22
N LEU A 814 29.59 -21.16 13.51
CA LEU A 814 28.18 -20.82 13.35
C LEU A 814 27.75 -21.18 11.92
N THR A 815 26.67 -21.95 11.83
CA THR A 815 25.98 -22.28 10.58
C THR A 815 24.59 -21.66 10.59
N LEU A 816 24.24 -20.96 9.51
CA LEU A 816 22.94 -20.31 9.31
C LEU A 816 22.10 -21.14 8.33
N SER A 817 20.78 -21.22 8.49
CA SER A 817 19.91 -21.90 7.51
C SER A 817 19.61 -21.02 6.30
N GLY A 818 19.16 -21.63 5.20
CA GLY A 818 18.86 -20.93 3.95
C GLY A 818 17.89 -19.77 4.13
N ASN A 819 16.86 -19.93 4.96
CA ASN A 819 15.94 -18.83 5.28
C ASN A 819 16.57 -17.69 6.09
N LEU A 820 17.47 -17.97 7.02
CA LEU A 820 18.17 -16.89 7.76
C LEU A 820 19.21 -16.18 6.88
N ILE A 821 19.87 -16.93 5.99
CA ILE A 821 20.75 -16.42 4.94
C ILE A 821 19.99 -15.48 3.98
N LYS A 822 18.77 -15.83 3.56
CA LYS A 822 17.87 -14.93 2.81
C LYS A 822 17.45 -13.71 3.65
N MET A 823 17.10 -13.90 4.92
CA MET A 823 16.60 -12.82 5.80
C MET A 823 17.67 -11.75 6.07
N LEU A 824 18.93 -12.15 6.19
CA LEU A 824 20.10 -11.28 6.40
C LEU A 824 20.78 -10.82 5.09
N GLU A 825 20.41 -11.43 3.96
CA GLU A 825 21.06 -11.38 2.63
C GLU A 825 22.59 -11.48 2.69
N THR A 826 23.11 -12.72 2.86
CA THR A 826 24.55 -12.96 2.96
C THR A 826 25.04 -14.24 2.27
N ASP A 827 26.13 -14.11 1.52
CA ASP A 827 26.78 -15.21 0.77
C ASP A 827 27.52 -16.23 1.66
N THR A 828 27.51 -16.03 2.99
CA THR A 828 28.15 -16.88 4.00
C THR A 828 27.39 -18.19 4.24
N ASN A 829 27.20 -18.97 3.17
CA ASN A 829 26.62 -20.32 3.17
C ASN A 829 27.66 -21.40 3.56
N LYS A 830 28.64 -21.03 4.39
CA LYS A 830 29.67 -21.89 4.98
C LYS A 830 29.76 -21.57 6.49
N PRO A 831 30.17 -22.56 7.32
CA PRO A 831 30.46 -22.30 8.72
C PRO A 831 31.47 -21.15 8.87
N HIS A 832 31.24 -20.28 9.85
CA HIS A 832 32.09 -19.12 10.13
C HIS A 832 32.01 -18.73 11.61
N LYS A 833 32.94 -17.91 12.08
CA LYS A 833 33.04 -17.55 13.49
C LYS A 833 31.89 -16.65 13.94
N LEU A 834 31.39 -16.88 15.16
CA LEU A 834 30.23 -16.18 15.74
C LEU A 834 30.39 -14.65 15.75
N GLU A 835 31.61 -14.18 16.03
CA GLU A 835 31.95 -12.76 16.08
C GLU A 835 31.73 -12.05 14.73
N ILE A 836 31.85 -12.78 13.61
CA ILE A 836 31.61 -12.26 12.25
C ILE A 836 30.11 -11.98 12.06
N SER A 837 29.23 -12.87 12.53
CA SER A 837 27.78 -12.63 12.48
C SER A 837 27.34 -11.49 13.40
N ILE A 838 27.89 -11.42 14.63
CA ILE A 838 27.55 -10.32 15.55
C ILE A 838 28.05 -8.98 14.99
N ALA A 839 29.24 -8.93 14.40
CA ALA A 839 29.76 -7.72 13.76
C ALA A 839 28.91 -7.27 12.55
N ASN A 840 28.51 -8.21 11.68
CA ASN A 840 27.84 -7.91 10.42
C ASN A 840 26.34 -7.63 10.57
N TYR A 841 25.64 -8.33 11.47
CA TYR A 841 24.16 -8.32 11.51
C TYR A 841 23.57 -7.73 12.81
N THR A 842 24.36 -7.52 13.87
CA THR A 842 23.88 -6.86 15.09
C THR A 842 24.28 -5.38 15.09
N LEU A 843 23.32 -4.50 15.37
CA LEU A 843 23.56 -3.07 15.55
C LEU A 843 24.63 -2.82 16.62
N GLU A 844 25.48 -1.82 16.40
CA GLU A 844 26.63 -1.51 17.27
C GLU A 844 26.25 -1.26 18.73
N LYS A 845 25.05 -0.70 18.98
CA LYS A 845 24.44 -0.50 20.31
C LYS A 845 24.05 -1.81 21.04
N ASP A 846 23.79 -2.89 20.30
CA ASP A 846 23.29 -4.18 20.82
C ASP A 846 24.34 -5.31 20.76
N ARG A 847 25.47 -5.12 20.05
CA ARG A 847 26.50 -6.16 19.87
C ARG A 847 26.97 -6.79 21.17
N ASP A 848 27.26 -5.99 22.19
CA ASP A 848 27.80 -6.50 23.45
C ASP A 848 26.72 -7.19 24.31
N ARG A 849 25.49 -6.69 24.28
CA ARG A 849 24.31 -7.34 24.87
C ARG A 849 24.06 -8.72 24.24
N VAL A 850 24.19 -8.85 22.92
CA VAL A 850 24.05 -10.14 22.21
C VAL A 850 25.18 -11.11 22.56
N LYS A 851 26.44 -10.64 22.68
CA LYS A 851 27.56 -11.48 23.18
C LYS A 851 27.30 -11.97 24.61
N GLU A 852 26.82 -11.10 25.50
CA GLU A 852 26.55 -11.44 26.90
C GLU A 852 25.48 -12.55 27.03
N ILE A 853 24.36 -12.41 26.31
CA ILE A 853 23.29 -13.42 26.26
C ILE A 853 23.82 -14.78 25.76
N LEU A 854 24.66 -14.77 24.71
CA LEU A 854 25.24 -16.00 24.15
C LEU A 854 26.29 -16.63 25.08
N ASN A 855 27.11 -15.83 25.75
CA ASN A 855 28.07 -16.32 26.75
C ASN A 855 27.37 -16.96 27.96
N LEU A 856 26.27 -16.37 28.44
CA LEU A 856 25.45 -16.96 29.51
C LEU A 856 24.83 -18.30 29.08
N ALA A 857 24.41 -18.43 27.81
CA ALA A 857 23.92 -19.71 27.28
C ALA A 857 25.03 -20.79 27.22
N VAL A 858 26.26 -20.42 26.82
CA VAL A 858 27.42 -21.32 26.75
C VAL A 858 27.94 -21.72 28.14
N MET A 859 27.89 -20.84 29.13
CA MET A 859 28.45 -21.09 30.47
C MET A 859 27.43 -21.65 31.48
N GLU A 860 26.18 -21.18 31.45
CA GLU A 860 25.16 -21.52 32.45
C GLU A 860 24.03 -22.42 31.91
N GLY A 861 24.02 -22.73 30.61
CA GLY A 861 23.01 -23.59 29.98
C GLY A 861 21.61 -22.99 29.89
N LYS A 862 21.48 -21.66 30.05
CA LYS A 862 20.19 -20.97 29.97
C LYS A 862 19.77 -20.75 28.52
N SER A 863 18.55 -21.16 28.19
CA SER A 863 17.85 -20.76 26.97
C SER A 863 17.45 -19.29 27.02
N PHE A 864 17.34 -18.63 25.87
CA PHE A 864 16.96 -17.22 25.76
C PHE A 864 15.88 -16.98 24.70
N ASP A 865 15.14 -15.88 24.87
CA ASP A 865 14.14 -15.35 23.95
C ASP A 865 14.20 -13.81 24.09
N PHE A 866 14.58 -13.11 23.02
CA PHE A 866 14.69 -11.64 23.03
C PHE A 866 14.43 -11.02 21.66
N GLU A 867 13.90 -9.80 21.67
CA GLU A 867 13.73 -8.97 20.48
C GLU A 867 14.90 -8.00 20.32
N VAL A 868 15.38 -7.83 19.10
CA VAL A 868 16.49 -6.96 18.73
C VAL A 868 16.32 -6.43 17.30
N GLU A 869 16.88 -5.25 17.05
CA GLU A 869 16.99 -4.65 15.72
C GLU A 869 18.28 -5.16 15.04
N ILE A 870 18.12 -5.93 13.96
CA ILE A 870 19.24 -6.52 13.21
C ILE A 870 19.35 -5.93 11.81
N LEU A 871 20.58 -5.92 11.29
CA LEU A 871 20.89 -5.54 9.91
C LEU A 871 20.73 -6.74 8.98
N SER A 872 19.98 -6.52 7.91
CA SER A 872 20.16 -7.25 6.64
C SER A 872 20.93 -6.36 5.67
N LYS A 873 21.68 -6.94 4.71
CA LYS A 873 22.39 -6.15 3.69
C LYS A 873 21.44 -5.36 2.76
N SER A 874 20.19 -5.80 2.62
CA SER A 874 19.18 -5.21 1.72
C SER A 874 18.07 -4.45 2.45
N LYS A 875 17.56 -5.06 3.51
CA LYS A 875 16.31 -4.69 4.20
C LYS A 875 16.50 -3.62 5.27
N GLY A 876 17.70 -3.05 5.33
CA GLY A 876 18.12 -2.14 6.39
C GLY A 876 18.03 -2.78 7.78
N ILE A 877 17.52 -2.00 8.72
CA ILE A 877 17.25 -2.42 10.10
C ILE A 877 15.80 -2.94 10.18
N PHE A 878 15.61 -4.15 10.70
CA PHE A 878 14.29 -4.71 10.97
C PHE A 878 14.24 -5.42 12.33
N TRP A 879 13.02 -5.53 12.88
CA TRP A 879 12.82 -6.20 14.16
C TRP A 879 12.78 -7.71 14.02
N ALA A 880 13.65 -8.39 14.78
CA ALA A 880 13.72 -9.83 14.86
C ALA A 880 13.64 -10.35 16.29
N ARG A 881 12.93 -11.46 16.49
CA ARG A 881 12.87 -12.20 17.76
C ARG A 881 13.81 -13.39 17.70
N HIS A 882 14.88 -13.34 18.47
CA HIS A 882 15.91 -14.38 18.58
C HIS A 882 15.60 -15.30 19.75
N ILE A 883 15.54 -16.60 19.47
CA ILE A 883 15.27 -17.66 20.45
C ILE A 883 16.40 -18.68 20.36
N GLY A 884 16.95 -19.13 21.49
CA GLY A 884 18.09 -20.04 21.50
C GLY A 884 18.06 -21.03 22.65
N VAL A 885 18.39 -22.29 22.36
CA VAL A 885 18.43 -23.41 23.31
C VAL A 885 19.81 -24.08 23.24
N PRO A 886 20.58 -24.10 24.34
CA PRO A 886 21.87 -24.79 24.39
C PRO A 886 21.72 -26.29 24.72
N GLU A 887 22.64 -27.11 24.20
CA GLU A 887 22.73 -28.55 24.41
C GLU A 887 24.09 -28.87 25.04
N PHE A 888 24.08 -29.56 26.18
CA PHE A 888 25.26 -29.86 26.98
C PHE A 888 25.58 -31.35 26.96
N LYS A 889 26.87 -31.67 26.98
CA LYS A 889 27.39 -33.02 27.21
C LYS A 889 28.63 -32.93 28.09
N ASP A 890 28.75 -33.82 29.08
CA ASP A 890 29.91 -33.92 29.98
C ASP A 890 30.30 -32.58 30.64
N GLY A 891 29.29 -31.80 31.04
CA GLY A 891 29.45 -30.49 31.68
C GLY A 891 29.82 -29.33 30.74
N LYS A 892 29.89 -29.54 29.41
CA LYS A 892 30.25 -28.53 28.42
C LYS A 892 29.11 -28.31 27.42
N CYS A 893 28.88 -27.06 27.02
CA CYS A 893 28.01 -26.77 25.87
C CYS A 893 28.66 -27.34 24.59
N ILE A 894 27.95 -28.24 23.90
CA ILE A 894 28.40 -28.83 22.63
C ILE A 894 27.76 -28.14 21.42
N ARG A 895 26.54 -27.61 21.59
CA ARG A 895 25.77 -26.99 20.51
C ARG A 895 24.79 -25.96 21.10
N ILE A 896 24.47 -24.91 20.34
CA ILE A 896 23.29 -24.08 20.57
C ILE A 896 22.48 -24.08 19.27
N SER A 897 21.17 -24.33 19.37
CA SER A 897 20.24 -24.24 18.23
C SER A 897 19.26 -23.11 18.48
N GLY A 898 19.01 -22.28 17.46
CA GLY A 898 18.16 -21.11 17.60
C GLY A 898 17.32 -20.75 16.38
N LEU A 899 16.26 -20.00 16.64
CA LEU A 899 15.35 -19.42 15.66
C LEU A 899 15.46 -17.89 15.67
N VAL A 900 15.07 -17.28 14.55
CA VAL A 900 15.00 -15.84 14.34
C VAL A 900 13.72 -15.52 13.57
N GLN A 901 12.73 -14.89 14.21
CA GLN A 901 11.49 -14.51 13.54
C GLN A 901 11.52 -13.02 13.14
N ASP A 902 11.33 -12.72 11.86
CA ASP A 902 10.99 -11.37 11.38
C ASP A 902 9.57 -11.04 11.86
N ILE A 903 9.54 -10.27 12.95
CA ILE A 903 8.33 -9.73 13.56
C ILE A 903 8.07 -8.29 13.07
N ASP A 904 8.78 -7.82 12.05
CA ASP A 904 8.79 -6.43 11.63
C ASP A 904 7.41 -5.93 11.17
N HIS A 905 6.58 -6.81 10.59
CA HIS A 905 5.18 -6.48 10.28
C HIS A 905 4.30 -6.38 11.54
N GLU A 906 4.51 -7.22 12.57
CA GLU A 906 3.76 -7.12 13.83
C GLU A 906 4.21 -5.90 14.64
N LYS A 907 5.52 -5.65 14.70
CA LYS A 907 6.11 -4.46 15.31
C LYS A 907 5.69 -3.19 14.60
N ARG A 908 5.72 -3.15 13.26
CA ARG A 908 5.21 -2.00 12.50
C ARG A 908 3.70 -1.83 12.66
N LEU A 909 2.88 -2.89 12.70
CA LEU A 909 1.46 -2.74 13.06
C LEU A 909 1.24 -2.22 14.49
N LYS A 910 2.03 -2.66 15.47
CA LYS A 910 1.98 -2.13 16.85
C LYS A 910 2.45 -0.68 16.94
N LEU A 911 3.50 -0.31 16.19
CA LEU A 911 3.98 1.06 16.04
C LEU A 911 3.01 1.93 15.23
N GLU A 912 2.28 1.36 14.27
CA GLU A 912 1.26 2.05 13.46
C GLU A 912 -0.04 2.23 14.25
N LEU A 913 -0.42 1.28 15.11
CA LEU A 913 -1.47 1.49 16.12
C LEU A 913 -1.06 2.60 17.09
N ALA A 914 0.16 2.56 17.64
CA ALA A 914 0.67 3.60 18.53
C ALA A 914 0.74 4.96 17.83
N PHE A 915 1.19 5.02 16.58
CA PHE A 915 1.29 6.23 15.76
C PHE A 915 -0.08 6.76 15.35
N SER A 916 -1.03 5.90 14.99
CA SER A 916 -2.43 6.27 14.69
C SER A 916 -3.16 6.76 15.95
N GLU A 917 -2.90 6.13 17.11
CA GLU A 917 -3.37 6.61 18.40
C GLU A 917 -2.70 7.92 18.82
N GLU A 918 -1.41 8.13 18.53
CA GLU A 918 -0.70 9.39 18.78
C GLU A 918 -1.17 10.52 17.87
N ILE A 919 -1.40 10.24 16.57
CA ILE A 919 -2.05 11.16 15.62
C ILE A 919 -3.44 11.52 16.15
N PHE A 920 -4.27 10.53 16.50
CA PHE A 920 -5.63 10.77 16.99
C PHE A 920 -5.61 11.57 18.30
N ARG A 921 -4.74 11.21 19.25
CA ARG A 921 -4.55 11.90 20.53
C ARG A 921 -4.12 13.35 20.30
N THR A 922 -3.06 13.58 19.52
CA THR A 922 -2.55 14.92 19.19
C THR A 922 -3.59 15.76 18.45
N THR A 923 -4.29 15.17 17.46
CA THR A 923 -5.32 15.87 16.68
C THR A 923 -6.52 16.25 17.54
N PHE A 924 -6.95 15.37 18.45
CA PHE A 924 -8.07 15.58 19.37
C PHE A 924 -7.71 16.60 20.46
N GLU A 925 -6.59 16.42 21.14
CA GLU A 925 -6.15 17.25 22.28
C GLU A 925 -5.80 18.69 21.88
N TYR A 926 -5.08 18.87 20.77
CA TYR A 926 -4.64 20.19 20.29
C TYR A 926 -5.57 20.80 19.24
N ALA A 927 -6.79 20.27 19.06
CA ALA A 927 -7.74 20.81 18.11
C ALA A 927 -8.05 22.30 18.38
N ALA A 928 -8.17 23.10 17.32
CA ALA A 928 -8.62 24.49 17.42
C ALA A 928 -10.11 24.61 17.83
N ILE A 929 -10.88 23.52 17.65
CA ILE A 929 -12.30 23.38 17.95
C ILE A 929 -12.55 22.41 19.12
N GLY A 930 -13.71 22.55 19.75
CA GLY A 930 -14.21 21.57 20.72
C GLY A 930 -14.56 20.25 20.02
N MET A 931 -14.23 19.12 20.65
CA MET A 931 -14.51 17.79 20.13
C MET A 931 -15.01 16.86 21.25
N ILE A 932 -16.08 16.12 20.96
CA ILE A 932 -16.69 15.16 21.87
C ILE A 932 -16.96 13.84 21.15
N VAL A 933 -16.64 12.71 21.78
CA VAL A 933 -17.11 11.37 21.41
C VAL A 933 -18.36 11.05 22.23
N VAL A 934 -19.46 10.63 21.58
CA VAL A 934 -20.78 10.43 22.21
C VAL A 934 -21.34 9.05 21.86
N ASP A 935 -21.89 8.33 22.84
CA ASP A 935 -22.52 7.03 22.59
C ASP A 935 -23.91 7.15 21.91
N LEU A 936 -24.47 6.01 21.48
CA LEU A 936 -25.79 5.94 20.82
C LEU A 936 -26.96 6.39 21.72
N LYS A 937 -26.71 6.68 23.00
CA LYS A 937 -27.69 7.15 23.99
C LYS A 937 -27.46 8.62 24.38
N GLY A 938 -26.58 9.33 23.68
CA GLY A 938 -26.29 10.75 23.95
C GLY A 938 -25.37 11.01 25.15
N ARG A 939 -24.68 9.98 25.67
CA ARG A 939 -23.74 10.09 26.80
C ARG A 939 -22.32 10.30 26.32
N LEU A 940 -21.60 11.17 27.01
CA LEU A 940 -20.30 11.68 26.59
C LEU A 940 -19.21 10.66 26.99
N GLN A 941 -18.39 10.22 26.04
CA GLN A 941 -17.38 9.17 26.24
C GLN A 941 -15.95 9.74 26.32
N LYS A 942 -15.66 10.82 25.60
CA LYS A 942 -14.40 11.58 25.68
C LYS A 942 -14.64 13.02 25.25
N ALA A 943 -13.99 13.97 25.89
CA ALA A 943 -14.06 15.40 25.55
C ALA A 943 -12.65 15.98 25.46
N ASN A 944 -12.36 16.85 24.49
CA ASN A 944 -11.03 17.43 24.35
C ASN A 944 -10.82 18.66 25.27
N PRO A 945 -9.57 19.12 25.49
CA PRO A 945 -9.29 20.32 26.27
C PRO A 945 -10.01 21.57 25.74
N LYS A 946 -10.21 21.67 24.41
CA LYS A 946 -10.84 22.85 23.80
C LYS A 946 -12.35 22.95 24.06
N ILE A 947 -13.10 21.84 24.13
CA ILE A 947 -14.51 21.90 24.54
C ILE A 947 -14.66 22.14 26.05
N CYS A 948 -13.70 21.66 26.85
CA CYS A 948 -13.61 21.98 28.27
C CYS A 948 -13.36 23.49 28.48
N GLU A 949 -12.50 24.10 27.65
CA GLU A 949 -12.28 25.55 27.60
C GLU A 949 -13.56 26.31 27.19
N ILE A 950 -14.20 25.93 26.07
CA ILE A 950 -15.40 26.60 25.53
C ILE A 950 -16.59 26.53 26.50
N LEU A 951 -16.80 25.42 27.23
CA LEU A 951 -17.95 25.27 28.14
C LEU A 951 -17.60 25.49 29.62
N GLY A 952 -16.33 25.71 29.97
CA GLY A 952 -15.85 26.01 31.33
C GLY A 952 -15.80 24.82 32.31
N TYR A 953 -16.10 23.60 31.84
CA TYR A 953 -16.10 22.38 32.65
C TYR A 953 -14.74 21.67 32.61
N ARG A 954 -14.39 20.95 33.68
CA ARG A 954 -13.29 19.98 33.66
C ARG A 954 -13.76 18.70 32.98
N GLU A 955 -12.84 17.93 32.37
CA GLU A 955 -13.19 16.69 31.65
C GLU A 955 -14.05 15.72 32.48
N LYS A 956 -13.73 15.50 33.76
CA LYS A 956 -14.56 14.64 34.63
C LYS A 956 -15.98 15.17 34.82
N GLU A 957 -16.12 16.49 35.03
CA GLU A 957 -17.42 17.16 35.23
C GLU A 957 -18.26 17.25 33.95
N ILE A 958 -17.61 17.21 32.77
CA ILE A 958 -18.31 17.19 31.48
C ILE A 958 -18.76 15.77 31.14
N LEU A 959 -17.96 14.73 31.41
CA LEU A 959 -18.29 13.33 31.08
C LEU A 959 -19.41 12.73 31.95
N GLU A 960 -19.71 13.33 33.11
CA GLU A 960 -20.86 12.97 33.95
C GLU A 960 -22.23 13.40 33.36
N LYS A 961 -22.25 14.03 32.18
CA LYS A 961 -23.45 14.63 31.56
C LYS A 961 -23.89 13.92 30.27
N THR A 962 -25.03 14.38 29.74
CA THR A 962 -25.53 14.04 28.40
C THR A 962 -25.39 15.25 27.46
N VAL A 963 -25.47 15.02 26.15
CA VAL A 963 -25.48 16.12 25.16
C VAL A 963 -26.63 17.12 25.37
N LEU A 964 -27.74 16.72 26.00
CA LEU A 964 -28.89 17.58 26.23
C LEU A 964 -28.72 18.53 27.43
N ASP A 965 -27.87 18.20 28.41
CA ASP A 965 -27.64 19.02 29.61
C ASP A 965 -27.03 20.40 29.32
N PHE A 966 -26.49 20.59 28.12
CA PHE A 966 -25.91 21.85 27.66
C PHE A 966 -26.86 22.65 26.77
N VAL A 967 -27.90 22.06 26.17
CA VAL A 967 -28.72 22.75 25.15
C VAL A 967 -29.67 23.77 25.81
N HIS A 968 -29.82 24.95 25.21
CA HIS A 968 -30.80 25.95 25.65
C HIS A 968 -32.23 25.40 25.50
N PRO A 969 -33.18 25.63 26.43
CA PRO A 969 -34.50 24.97 26.43
C PRO A 969 -35.26 25.02 25.10
N GLU A 970 -35.25 26.16 24.41
CA GLU A 970 -35.87 26.36 23.09
C GLU A 970 -35.22 25.53 21.96
N ASP A 971 -33.94 25.18 22.10
CA ASP A 971 -33.16 24.45 21.09
C ASP A 971 -33.17 22.92 21.35
N VAL A 972 -33.77 22.46 22.46
CA VAL A 972 -33.78 21.04 22.87
C VAL A 972 -34.55 20.17 21.88
N GLU A 973 -35.74 20.61 21.45
CA GLU A 973 -36.63 19.81 20.61
C GLU A 973 -36.04 19.61 19.20
N SER A 974 -35.50 20.66 18.60
CA SER A 974 -34.81 20.60 17.31
C SER A 974 -33.50 19.81 17.39
N SER A 975 -32.71 19.99 18.46
CA SER A 975 -31.48 19.21 18.67
C SER A 975 -31.77 17.72 18.86
N LYS A 976 -32.86 17.36 19.55
CA LYS A 976 -33.30 15.97 19.73
C LYS A 976 -33.80 15.35 18.43
N ALA A 977 -34.66 16.05 17.68
CA ALA A 977 -35.22 15.55 16.42
C ALA A 977 -34.14 15.26 15.37
N LEU A 978 -33.09 16.09 15.28
CA LEU A 978 -31.95 15.78 14.41
C LEU A 978 -31.10 14.61 14.90
N PHE A 979 -30.89 14.45 16.22
CA PHE A 979 -30.14 13.31 16.76
C PHE A 979 -30.87 11.98 16.48
N GLU A 980 -32.18 11.91 16.71
CA GLU A 980 -33.02 10.74 16.41
C GLU A 980 -33.04 10.43 14.90
N LYS A 981 -33.17 11.45 14.05
CA LYS A 981 -33.07 11.30 12.59
C LYS A 981 -31.71 10.74 12.18
N THR A 982 -30.62 11.21 12.78
CA THR A 982 -29.24 10.77 12.48
C THR A 982 -28.93 9.35 12.94
N ILE A 983 -29.59 8.86 14.00
CA ILE A 983 -29.59 7.42 14.32
C ILE A 983 -30.29 6.63 13.20
N ALA A 984 -31.49 7.06 12.79
CA ALA A 984 -32.30 6.36 11.79
C ALA A 984 -31.69 6.34 10.37
N THR A 985 -31.10 7.46 9.92
CA THR A 985 -30.41 7.54 8.61
C THR A 985 -28.95 7.09 8.67
N GLN A 986 -28.40 6.87 9.88
CA GLN A 986 -26.99 6.61 10.13
C GLN A 986 -26.03 7.62 9.45
N SER A 987 -26.44 8.89 9.35
CA SER A 987 -25.74 9.95 8.64
C SER A 987 -25.49 11.15 9.54
N GLY A 988 -24.37 11.86 9.36
CA GLY A 988 -24.09 13.07 10.15
C GLY A 988 -25.05 14.23 9.92
N PHE A 989 -25.00 15.22 10.81
CA PHE A 989 -25.76 16.48 10.71
C PHE A 989 -24.92 17.72 11.07
N LYS A 990 -25.47 18.90 10.78
CA LYS A 990 -24.90 20.21 11.11
C LYS A 990 -26.00 21.15 11.61
N MET A 991 -25.76 21.93 12.66
CA MET A 991 -26.70 22.94 13.18
C MET A 991 -25.99 24.08 13.91
N GLU A 992 -26.69 25.18 14.12
CA GLU A 992 -26.35 26.21 15.12
C GLU A 992 -27.32 26.09 16.30
N LYS A 993 -26.82 26.17 17.54
CA LYS A 993 -27.65 26.16 18.76
C LYS A 993 -26.98 26.91 19.90
N ARG A 994 -27.73 27.30 20.91
CA ARG A 994 -27.20 27.89 22.15
C ARG A 994 -26.83 26.79 23.14
N CYS A 995 -25.63 26.87 23.71
CA CYS A 995 -25.14 25.95 24.74
C CYS A 995 -24.76 26.66 26.04
N ARG A 996 -25.09 26.03 27.17
CA ARG A 996 -24.92 26.54 28.53
C ARG A 996 -23.49 26.33 29.02
N HIS A 997 -22.78 27.43 29.22
CA HIS A 997 -21.47 27.48 29.86
C HIS A 997 -21.61 27.30 31.39
N ARG A 998 -20.54 26.86 32.07
CA ARG A 998 -20.54 26.52 33.52
C ARG A 998 -21.04 27.63 34.45
N ASN A 999 -20.80 28.89 34.12
CA ASN A 999 -21.26 30.05 34.92
C ASN A 999 -22.77 30.33 34.79
N GLY A 1000 -23.49 29.60 33.93
CA GLY A 1000 -24.92 29.81 33.65
C GLY A 1000 -25.23 30.67 32.43
N SER A 1001 -24.25 31.31 31.77
CA SER A 1001 -24.47 32.02 30.51
C SER A 1001 -24.64 31.06 29.33
N TYR A 1002 -25.24 31.54 28.24
CA TYR A 1002 -25.33 30.80 26.99
C TYR A 1002 -24.35 31.35 25.95
N LEU A 1003 -23.73 30.44 25.21
CA LEU A 1003 -22.85 30.69 24.07
C LEU A 1003 -23.53 30.17 22.80
N TRP A 1004 -23.33 30.85 21.68
CA TRP A 1004 -23.76 30.31 20.39
C TRP A 1004 -22.70 29.36 19.85
N ILE A 1005 -23.08 28.13 19.54
CA ILE A 1005 -22.19 27.14 18.93
C ILE A 1005 -22.69 26.71 17.55
N TYR A 1006 -21.74 26.43 16.65
CA TYR A 1006 -21.92 25.60 15.47
C TYR A 1006 -21.49 24.17 15.81
N GLU A 1007 -22.40 23.22 15.61
CA GLU A 1007 -22.17 21.80 15.86
C GLU A 1007 -22.24 21.01 14.55
N ALA A 1008 -21.21 20.21 14.29
CA ALA A 1008 -21.16 19.23 13.21
C ALA A 1008 -20.97 17.83 13.81
N VAL A 1009 -21.94 16.93 13.63
CA VAL A 1009 -21.92 15.58 14.20
C VAL A 1009 -21.69 14.56 13.09
N ALA A 1010 -20.63 13.76 13.20
CA ALA A 1010 -20.33 12.65 12.31
C ALA A 1010 -20.80 11.32 12.92
N ALA A 1011 -21.46 10.49 12.11
CA ALA A 1011 -21.82 9.12 12.44
C ALA A 1011 -20.63 8.19 12.18
N VAL A 1012 -20.10 7.52 13.22
CA VAL A 1012 -19.00 6.56 13.08
C VAL A 1012 -19.56 5.14 13.08
N LYS A 1013 -19.15 4.37 12.08
CA LYS A 1013 -19.57 2.99 11.84
C LYS A 1013 -18.41 2.01 12.07
N ASN A 1014 -18.69 0.71 12.07
CA ASN A 1014 -17.68 -0.34 11.97
C ASN A 1014 -17.57 -0.90 10.53
N ASP A 1015 -16.64 -1.84 10.30
CA ASP A 1015 -16.42 -2.55 9.02
C ASP A 1015 -17.70 -3.15 8.40
N LYS A 1016 -18.75 -3.43 9.20
CA LYS A 1016 -20.04 -3.98 8.75
C LYS A 1016 -21.08 -2.91 8.37
N GLY A 1017 -20.75 -1.63 8.53
CA GLY A 1017 -21.68 -0.51 8.35
C GLY A 1017 -22.63 -0.28 9.53
N GLU A 1018 -22.43 -0.97 10.66
CA GLU A 1018 -23.25 -0.80 11.86
C GLU A 1018 -22.82 0.49 12.60
N LEU A 1019 -23.80 1.26 13.08
CA LEU A 1019 -23.56 2.54 13.76
C LEU A 1019 -23.03 2.29 15.18
N MET A 1020 -21.82 2.80 15.48
CA MET A 1020 -21.12 2.54 16.75
C MET A 1020 -21.25 3.69 17.75
N HIS A 1021 -21.00 4.92 17.29
CA HIS A 1021 -20.97 6.13 18.12
C HIS A 1021 -20.99 7.38 17.23
N PHE A 1022 -21.05 8.55 17.85
CA PHE A 1022 -20.95 9.85 17.18
C PHE A 1022 -19.69 10.60 17.60
N VAL A 1023 -19.17 11.42 16.68
CA VAL A 1023 -18.15 12.44 16.98
C VAL A 1023 -18.75 13.79 16.69
N ALA A 1024 -18.99 14.58 17.74
CA ALA A 1024 -19.47 15.95 17.65
C ALA A 1024 -18.27 16.91 17.63
N GLN A 1025 -18.30 17.85 16.70
CA GLN A 1025 -17.33 18.93 16.56
C GLN A 1025 -18.04 20.26 16.78
N ILE A 1026 -17.52 21.05 17.70
CA ILE A 1026 -18.18 22.21 18.28
C ILE A 1026 -17.27 23.42 18.14
N GLN A 1027 -17.73 24.41 17.39
CA GLN A 1027 -17.07 25.70 17.23
C GLN A 1027 -17.91 26.77 17.93
N ASP A 1028 -17.29 27.57 18.79
CA ASP A 1028 -17.92 28.79 19.30
C ASP A 1028 -18.08 29.81 18.17
N ILE A 1029 -19.30 30.34 18.02
CA ILE A 1029 -19.66 31.36 17.03
C ILE A 1029 -20.30 32.59 17.70
N SER A 1030 -20.18 32.73 19.02
CA SER A 1030 -20.68 33.88 19.79
C SER A 1030 -20.10 35.20 19.25
N ASP A 1031 -18.77 35.24 19.05
CA ASP A 1031 -18.08 36.33 18.34
C ASP A 1031 -18.75 36.65 17.00
N LYS A 1032 -19.07 35.64 16.17
CA LYS A 1032 -19.67 35.84 14.85
C LYS A 1032 -21.07 36.44 14.94
N LYS A 1033 -21.91 35.95 15.87
CA LYS A 1033 -23.27 36.48 16.08
C LYS A 1033 -23.22 37.94 16.51
N GLN A 1034 -22.43 38.25 17.54
CA GLN A 1034 -22.24 39.62 18.02
C GLN A 1034 -21.63 40.53 16.93
N MET A 1035 -20.71 40.03 16.10
CA MET A 1035 -20.16 40.77 14.97
C MET A 1035 -21.21 41.09 13.90
N THR A 1036 -22.12 40.16 13.61
CA THR A 1036 -23.24 40.37 12.66
C THR A 1036 -24.28 41.35 13.21
N GLU A 1037 -24.57 41.30 14.51
CA GLU A 1037 -25.44 42.26 15.20
C GLU A 1037 -24.82 43.66 15.17
N ASN A 1038 -23.55 43.80 15.57
CA ASN A 1038 -22.79 45.06 15.50
C ASN A 1038 -22.73 45.63 14.07
N LEU A 1039 -22.50 44.79 13.05
CA LEU A 1039 -22.52 45.20 11.63
C LEU A 1039 -23.91 45.70 11.19
N THR A 1040 -24.97 45.03 11.63
CA THR A 1040 -26.35 45.41 11.32
C THR A 1040 -26.70 46.74 11.97
N GLU A 1041 -26.32 46.95 13.23
CA GLU A 1041 -26.51 48.22 13.94
C GLU A 1041 -25.71 49.35 13.29
N HIS A 1042 -24.45 49.11 12.94
CA HIS A 1042 -23.59 50.13 12.30
C HIS A 1042 -24.09 50.50 10.90
N ASN A 1043 -24.62 49.53 10.13
CA ASN A 1043 -25.28 49.81 8.86
C ASN A 1043 -26.56 50.64 9.06
N ASN A 1044 -27.40 50.32 10.05
CA ASN A 1044 -28.59 51.11 10.37
C ASN A 1044 -28.24 52.55 10.77
N ARG A 1045 -27.18 52.75 11.57
CA ARG A 1045 -26.64 54.08 11.91
C ARG A 1045 -26.19 54.85 10.65
N LEU A 1046 -25.50 54.19 9.71
CA LEU A 1046 -25.07 54.77 8.44
C LEU A 1046 -26.27 55.18 7.55
N THR A 1047 -27.26 54.31 7.41
CA THR A 1047 -28.50 54.60 6.66
C THR A 1047 -29.25 55.78 7.26
N ASN A 1048 -29.41 55.83 8.59
CA ASN A 1048 -30.08 56.93 9.27
C ASN A 1048 -29.34 58.27 9.10
N PHE A 1049 -28.02 58.28 9.27
CA PHE A 1049 -27.21 59.49 9.03
C PHE A 1049 -27.37 60.02 7.60
N ALA A 1050 -27.19 59.16 6.61
CA ALA A 1050 -27.26 59.56 5.21
C ALA A 1050 -28.68 59.99 4.79
N HIS A 1051 -29.72 59.39 5.37
CA HIS A 1051 -31.10 59.85 5.21
C HIS A 1051 -31.34 61.25 5.81
N ILE A 1052 -30.86 61.52 7.03
CA ILE A 1052 -30.99 62.84 7.69
C ILE A 1052 -30.27 63.94 6.90
N VAL A 1053 -29.01 63.71 6.50
CA VAL A 1053 -28.23 64.67 5.70
C VAL A 1053 -28.91 64.93 4.36
N SER A 1054 -29.36 63.88 3.67
CA SER A 1054 -30.08 64.02 2.40
C SER A 1054 -31.40 64.78 2.57
N HIS A 1055 -32.17 64.51 3.63
CA HIS A 1055 -33.44 65.17 3.90
C HIS A 1055 -33.26 66.69 4.14
N ASN A 1056 -32.36 67.07 5.03
CA ASN A 1056 -32.19 68.46 5.43
C ASN A 1056 -31.63 69.31 4.28
N LEU A 1057 -30.61 68.82 3.57
CA LEU A 1057 -30.09 69.50 2.38
C LEU A 1057 -31.16 69.66 1.29
N ARG A 1058 -31.98 68.62 1.04
CA ARG A 1058 -33.03 68.64 0.01
C ARG A 1058 -34.04 69.77 0.22
N SER A 1059 -34.40 70.07 1.47
CA SER A 1059 -35.35 71.15 1.79
C SER A 1059 -34.80 72.53 1.39
N HIS A 1060 -33.62 72.89 1.87
CA HIS A 1060 -33.03 74.22 1.59
C HIS A 1060 -32.79 74.43 0.09
N THR A 1061 -32.21 73.43 -0.60
CA THR A 1061 -31.91 73.55 -2.03
C THR A 1061 -33.19 73.52 -2.91
N SER A 1062 -34.25 72.84 -2.48
CA SER A 1062 -35.57 72.94 -3.15
C SER A 1062 -36.17 74.33 -2.99
N ASN A 1063 -36.09 74.94 -1.80
CA ASN A 1063 -36.59 76.29 -1.55
C ASN A 1063 -35.82 77.35 -2.37
N ILE A 1064 -34.49 77.22 -2.48
CA ILE A 1064 -33.68 78.10 -3.33
C ILE A 1064 -34.09 77.94 -4.81
N SER A 1065 -34.28 76.72 -5.31
CA SER A 1065 -34.80 76.51 -6.67
C SER A 1065 -36.14 77.22 -6.86
N MET A 1066 -37.11 77.01 -5.96
CA MET A 1066 -38.45 77.57 -6.06
C MET A 1066 -38.43 79.11 -6.08
N LEU A 1067 -37.63 79.76 -5.23
CA LEU A 1067 -37.51 81.22 -5.21
C LEU A 1067 -36.91 81.78 -6.51
N LEU A 1068 -35.97 81.06 -7.13
CA LEU A 1068 -35.42 81.43 -8.44
C LEU A 1068 -36.46 81.24 -9.54
N ASP A 1069 -37.18 80.11 -9.54
CA ASP A 1069 -38.23 79.79 -10.51
C ASP A 1069 -39.43 80.77 -10.41
N LEU A 1070 -39.73 81.29 -9.21
CA LEU A 1070 -40.70 82.38 -9.00
C LEU A 1070 -40.19 83.73 -9.53
N ALA A 1071 -38.95 84.12 -9.20
CA ALA A 1071 -38.35 85.36 -9.71
C ALA A 1071 -38.27 85.40 -11.25
N LEU A 1072 -38.14 84.23 -11.89
CA LEU A 1072 -38.21 84.04 -13.33
C LEU A 1072 -39.63 84.19 -13.92
N GLN A 1073 -40.66 83.84 -13.16
CA GLN A 1073 -42.07 84.05 -13.55
C GLN A 1073 -42.47 85.52 -13.41
N ASP A 1074 -42.02 86.20 -12.35
CA ASP A 1074 -42.29 87.62 -12.10
C ASP A 1074 -41.57 88.55 -13.09
N ASP A 1075 -40.32 88.25 -13.48
CA ASP A 1075 -39.63 88.99 -14.55
C ASP A 1075 -38.72 88.09 -15.42
N PRO A 1076 -39.18 87.71 -16.63
CA PRO A 1076 -38.38 86.93 -17.58
C PRO A 1076 -37.04 87.56 -17.99
N ARG A 1077 -36.85 88.87 -17.80
CA ARG A 1077 -35.57 89.55 -18.09
C ARG A 1077 -34.46 89.12 -17.13
N VAL A 1078 -34.79 88.53 -15.98
CA VAL A 1078 -33.83 87.99 -15.01
C VAL A 1078 -32.95 86.88 -15.62
N LEU A 1079 -33.41 86.20 -16.70
CA LEU A 1079 -32.57 85.30 -17.51
C LEU A 1079 -31.32 85.98 -18.12
N GLN A 1080 -31.33 87.29 -18.33
CA GLN A 1080 -30.17 88.02 -18.85
C GLN A 1080 -29.13 88.27 -17.75
N ASN A 1081 -29.53 88.28 -16.47
CA ASN A 1081 -28.63 88.40 -15.34
C ASN A 1081 -27.74 87.14 -15.24
N GLU A 1082 -26.43 87.32 -15.22
CA GLU A 1082 -25.46 86.23 -15.16
C GLU A 1082 -25.43 85.59 -13.77
N TYR A 1083 -25.56 86.38 -12.70
CA TYR A 1083 -25.59 85.88 -11.33
C TYR A 1083 -26.80 84.97 -11.09
N TYR A 1084 -27.98 85.34 -11.61
CA TYR A 1084 -29.17 84.48 -11.55
C TYR A 1084 -28.92 83.12 -12.22
N ARG A 1085 -28.39 83.13 -13.46
CA ARG A 1085 -28.09 81.91 -14.21
C ARG A 1085 -27.09 81.02 -13.47
N ASN A 1086 -26.03 81.60 -12.93
CA ASN A 1086 -24.99 80.87 -12.20
C ASN A 1086 -25.55 80.26 -10.90
N VAL A 1087 -26.32 81.03 -10.11
CA VAL A 1087 -26.95 80.54 -8.86
C VAL A 1087 -28.01 79.47 -9.15
N LYS A 1088 -28.81 79.62 -10.21
CA LYS A 1088 -29.78 78.59 -10.64
C LYS A 1088 -29.09 77.28 -11.03
N VAL A 1089 -28.02 77.34 -11.84
CA VAL A 1089 -27.23 76.15 -12.19
C VAL A 1089 -26.62 75.49 -10.95
N VAL A 1090 -26.12 76.26 -9.97
CA VAL A 1090 -25.60 75.71 -8.71
C VAL A 1090 -26.71 75.05 -7.88
N SER A 1091 -27.87 75.68 -7.74
CA SER A 1091 -29.03 75.13 -7.02
C SER A 1091 -29.53 73.82 -7.66
N ASP A 1092 -29.68 73.80 -8.98
CA ASP A 1092 -30.15 72.62 -9.71
C ASP A 1092 -29.11 71.47 -9.68
N ASN A 1093 -27.81 71.78 -9.76
CA ASN A 1093 -26.72 70.81 -9.56
C ASN A 1093 -26.76 70.19 -8.15
N MET A 1094 -26.98 71.02 -7.13
CA MET A 1094 -26.98 70.60 -5.72
C MET A 1094 -28.21 69.75 -5.41
N ASN A 1095 -29.41 70.13 -5.90
CA ASN A 1095 -30.63 69.31 -5.80
C ASN A 1095 -30.46 67.92 -6.42
N GLU A 1096 -29.79 67.84 -7.58
CA GLU A 1096 -29.49 66.55 -8.20
C GLU A 1096 -28.49 65.71 -7.39
N THR A 1097 -27.43 66.32 -6.86
CA THR A 1097 -26.43 65.62 -6.04
C THR A 1097 -27.08 65.01 -4.78
N ILE A 1098 -28.00 65.74 -4.14
CA ILE A 1098 -28.75 65.26 -2.97
C ILE A 1098 -29.70 64.11 -3.34
N ARG A 1099 -30.37 64.19 -4.50
CA ARG A 1099 -31.21 63.10 -5.03
C ARG A 1099 -30.38 61.84 -5.30
N GLN A 1100 -29.21 62.00 -5.91
CA GLN A 1100 -28.29 60.90 -6.24
C GLN A 1100 -27.70 60.24 -4.98
N LEU A 1101 -27.38 61.01 -3.93
CA LEU A 1101 -27.02 60.47 -2.62
C LEU A 1101 -28.17 59.65 -2.01
N SER A 1102 -29.41 60.14 -2.11
CA SER A 1102 -30.60 59.44 -1.62
C SER A 1102 -30.78 58.08 -2.32
N GLU A 1103 -30.71 58.07 -3.66
CA GLU A 1103 -30.80 56.84 -4.47
C GLU A 1103 -29.72 55.80 -4.07
N ILE A 1104 -28.49 56.22 -3.81
CA ILE A 1104 -27.38 55.32 -3.40
C ILE A 1104 -27.63 54.67 -2.03
N VAL A 1105 -28.21 55.41 -1.08
CA VAL A 1105 -28.55 54.90 0.26
C VAL A 1105 -29.71 53.91 0.19
N GLU A 1106 -30.74 54.22 -0.60
CA GLU A 1106 -31.92 53.36 -0.79
C GLU A 1106 -31.55 52.02 -1.47
N ILE A 1107 -30.66 52.03 -2.48
CA ILE A 1107 -30.16 50.83 -3.18
C ILE A 1107 -29.62 49.76 -2.23
N ASN A 1108 -28.97 50.13 -1.13
CA ASN A 1108 -28.36 49.16 -0.21
C ASN A 1108 -29.36 48.55 0.80
N SER A 1109 -30.58 49.09 0.92
CA SER A 1109 -31.49 48.77 2.02
C SER A 1109 -32.66 47.83 1.67
N GLN A 1110 -33.09 47.77 0.40
CA GLN A 1110 -34.38 47.11 0.03
C GLN A 1110 -34.36 46.27 -1.27
N VAL A 1111 -33.22 46.00 -1.91
CA VAL A 1111 -33.22 45.37 -3.25
C VAL A 1111 -33.67 43.91 -3.24
N SER A 1112 -33.34 43.13 -2.20
CA SER A 1112 -33.66 41.69 -2.13
C SER A 1112 -35.16 41.37 -2.11
N SER A 1113 -36.01 42.29 -1.64
CA SER A 1113 -37.48 42.15 -1.62
C SER A 1113 -38.18 42.69 -2.87
N THR A 1114 -37.47 43.36 -3.77
CA THR A 1114 -38.08 44.32 -4.73
C THR A 1114 -37.74 44.00 -6.20
N LEU A 1115 -37.05 42.88 -6.45
CA LEU A 1115 -36.80 42.36 -7.81
C LEU A 1115 -38.08 41.78 -8.42
N THR A 1116 -38.37 42.16 -9.66
CA THR A 1116 -39.55 41.69 -10.42
C THR A 1116 -39.17 41.37 -11.87
N SER A 1117 -39.99 40.58 -12.58
CA SER A 1117 -39.78 40.29 -14.00
C SER A 1117 -40.11 41.53 -14.85
N GLN A 1118 -39.13 41.99 -15.63
CA GLN A 1118 -39.18 43.23 -16.42
C GLN A 1118 -38.82 42.96 -17.88
N ASN A 1119 -39.70 43.36 -18.80
CA ASN A 1119 -39.50 43.17 -20.24
C ASN A 1119 -38.62 44.27 -20.85
N LEU A 1120 -37.47 43.91 -21.45
CA LEU A 1120 -36.49 44.86 -21.97
C LEU A 1120 -37.06 45.77 -23.06
N LEU A 1121 -37.73 45.22 -24.08
CA LEU A 1121 -38.28 46.01 -25.19
C LEU A 1121 -39.29 47.06 -24.69
N LYS A 1122 -40.21 46.70 -23.79
CA LYS A 1122 -41.16 47.64 -23.17
C LYS A 1122 -40.45 48.76 -22.39
N ARG A 1123 -39.34 48.47 -21.72
CA ARG A 1123 -38.57 49.46 -20.94
C ARG A 1123 -37.74 50.38 -21.85
N VAL A 1124 -37.11 49.85 -22.89
CA VAL A 1124 -36.42 50.65 -23.93
C VAL A 1124 -37.40 51.58 -24.63
N HIS A 1125 -38.58 51.09 -25.06
CA HIS A 1125 -39.61 51.94 -25.67
C HIS A 1125 -40.15 53.03 -24.73
N LYS A 1126 -40.24 52.79 -23.41
CA LYS A 1126 -40.63 53.83 -22.44
C LYS A 1126 -39.56 54.91 -22.29
N ALA A 1127 -38.28 54.50 -22.15
CA ALA A 1127 -37.16 55.43 -22.10
C ALA A 1127 -37.04 56.26 -23.38
N MET A 1128 -37.20 55.63 -24.56
CA MET A 1128 -37.19 56.30 -25.87
C MET A 1128 -38.24 57.42 -25.99
N LYS A 1129 -39.46 57.23 -25.47
CA LYS A 1129 -40.48 58.29 -25.44
C LYS A 1129 -40.07 59.49 -24.58
N THR A 1130 -39.28 59.25 -23.53
CA THR A 1130 -38.79 60.32 -22.63
C THR A 1130 -37.69 61.15 -23.28
N VAL A 1131 -36.82 60.53 -24.10
CA VAL A 1131 -35.70 61.22 -24.77
C VAL A 1131 -36.00 61.74 -26.17
N ASP A 1132 -37.14 61.40 -26.78
CA ASP A 1132 -37.52 61.83 -28.15
C ASP A 1132 -37.30 63.34 -28.45
N PRO A 1133 -37.62 64.30 -27.54
CA PRO A 1133 -37.29 65.71 -27.75
C PRO A 1133 -35.78 65.99 -27.85
N LEU A 1134 -34.95 65.28 -27.08
CA LEU A 1134 -33.49 65.38 -27.10
C LEU A 1134 -32.90 64.77 -28.38
N VAL A 1135 -33.46 63.66 -28.86
CA VAL A 1135 -33.08 62.99 -30.12
C VAL A 1135 -33.34 63.93 -31.30
N LYS A 1136 -34.55 64.52 -31.35
CA LYS A 1136 -34.95 65.52 -32.37
C LYS A 1136 -34.08 66.78 -32.31
N LYS A 1137 -33.83 67.34 -31.11
CA LYS A 1137 -32.92 68.48 -30.91
C LYS A 1137 -31.51 68.19 -31.43
N ASN A 1138 -31.02 66.96 -31.29
CA ASN A 1138 -29.68 66.57 -31.71
C ASN A 1138 -29.57 66.13 -33.17
N LYS A 1139 -30.70 65.98 -33.88
CA LYS A 1139 -30.79 65.33 -35.21
C LYS A 1139 -30.15 63.94 -35.24
N ALA A 1140 -30.39 63.16 -34.18
CA ALA A 1140 -29.79 61.85 -34.01
C ALA A 1140 -30.66 60.72 -34.57
N THR A 1141 -30.05 59.68 -35.11
CA THR A 1141 -30.71 58.44 -35.54
C THR A 1141 -30.55 57.38 -34.45
N ILE A 1142 -31.65 56.74 -34.03
CA ILE A 1142 -31.60 55.63 -33.07
C ILE A 1142 -32.21 54.37 -33.70
N LEU A 1143 -31.42 53.29 -33.73
CA LEU A 1143 -31.80 51.98 -34.23
C LEU A 1143 -32.01 51.03 -33.05
N VAL A 1144 -33.17 50.38 -32.95
CA VAL A 1144 -33.53 49.50 -31.82
C VAL A 1144 -33.74 48.07 -32.32
N GLU A 1145 -32.77 47.20 -32.02
CA GLU A 1145 -32.75 45.77 -32.30
C GLU A 1145 -32.85 44.99 -30.97
N VAL A 1146 -33.99 45.16 -30.28
CA VAL A 1146 -34.26 44.57 -28.96
C VAL A 1146 -35.38 43.52 -29.08
N ASP A 1147 -35.12 42.31 -28.57
CA ASP A 1147 -36.07 41.20 -28.61
C ASP A 1147 -37.19 41.40 -27.57
N GLY A 1148 -38.44 41.30 -28.05
CA GLY A 1148 -39.64 41.44 -27.24
C GLY A 1148 -39.87 40.32 -26.23
N ASN A 1149 -39.20 39.18 -26.36
CA ASN A 1149 -39.30 38.02 -25.45
C ASN A 1149 -38.33 38.13 -24.24
N ILE A 1150 -37.36 39.05 -24.35
CA ILE A 1150 -36.46 39.65 -23.36
C ILE A 1150 -37.00 39.96 -21.95
N ASN A 1151 -37.14 39.02 -20.99
CA ASN A 1151 -37.50 39.35 -19.59
C ASN A 1151 -36.31 39.19 -18.61
N VAL A 1152 -36.18 40.12 -17.66
CA VAL A 1152 -35.07 40.18 -16.70
C VAL A 1152 -35.54 40.48 -15.27
N LEU A 1153 -34.84 39.95 -14.26
CA LEU A 1153 -35.10 40.25 -12.86
C LEU A 1153 -34.47 41.62 -12.51
N ALA A 1154 -35.33 42.61 -12.27
CA ALA A 1154 -34.89 43.97 -12.01
C ALA A 1154 -35.88 44.76 -11.12
N VAL A 1155 -35.34 45.77 -10.42
CA VAL A 1155 -36.12 46.85 -9.80
C VAL A 1155 -36.56 47.80 -10.92
N HIS A 1156 -37.85 48.12 -10.99
CA HIS A 1156 -38.43 48.88 -12.11
C HIS A 1156 -37.71 50.23 -12.36
N ALA A 1157 -37.52 51.03 -11.30
CA ALA A 1157 -36.94 52.37 -11.42
C ALA A 1157 -35.47 52.33 -11.89
N TYR A 1158 -34.68 51.40 -11.35
CA TYR A 1158 -33.25 51.27 -11.67
C TYR A 1158 -33.02 50.86 -13.13
N LEU A 1159 -33.77 49.87 -13.63
CA LEU A 1159 -33.67 49.48 -15.04
C LEU A 1159 -34.03 50.64 -15.99
N GLU A 1160 -34.98 51.49 -15.62
CA GLU A 1160 -35.35 52.65 -16.44
C GLU A 1160 -34.30 53.78 -16.36
N SER A 1161 -33.74 54.06 -15.18
CA SER A 1161 -32.64 55.01 -14.97
C SER A 1161 -31.39 54.60 -15.76
N VAL A 1162 -30.99 53.32 -15.69
CA VAL A 1162 -29.87 52.75 -16.46
C VAL A 1162 -30.02 53.00 -17.96
N ILE A 1163 -31.19 52.71 -18.53
CA ILE A 1163 -31.45 52.89 -19.97
C ILE A 1163 -31.42 54.38 -20.34
N LEU A 1164 -32.04 55.25 -19.54
CA LEU A 1164 -32.05 56.70 -19.78
C LEU A 1164 -30.64 57.30 -19.72
N ASN A 1165 -29.82 56.90 -18.74
CA ASN A 1165 -28.44 57.36 -18.58
C ASN A 1165 -27.56 56.99 -19.80
N LEU A 1166 -27.71 55.77 -20.33
CA LEU A 1166 -26.91 55.33 -21.49
C LEU A 1166 -27.34 56.02 -22.79
N ILE A 1167 -28.64 56.21 -23.04
CA ILE A 1167 -29.12 56.93 -24.23
C ILE A 1167 -28.76 58.42 -24.16
N THR A 1168 -28.92 59.07 -23.01
CA THR A 1168 -28.58 60.50 -22.86
C THR A 1168 -27.08 60.76 -22.97
N ASN A 1169 -26.21 59.87 -22.46
CA ASN A 1169 -24.76 59.97 -22.67
C ASN A 1169 -24.38 59.92 -24.16
N ALA A 1170 -24.95 59.00 -24.94
CA ALA A 1170 -24.69 58.89 -26.38
C ALA A 1170 -25.07 60.19 -27.15
N MET A 1171 -26.18 60.84 -26.77
CA MET A 1171 -26.58 62.12 -27.37
C MET A 1171 -25.67 63.29 -26.96
N LYS A 1172 -25.08 63.21 -25.75
CA LYS A 1172 -24.29 64.26 -25.09
C LYS A 1172 -22.83 64.29 -25.55
N TYR A 1173 -22.22 63.12 -25.75
CA TYR A 1173 -20.83 62.96 -26.18
C TYR A 1173 -20.70 62.64 -27.69
N LYS A 1174 -21.67 63.09 -28.49
CA LYS A 1174 -21.64 62.97 -29.95
C LYS A 1174 -20.45 63.72 -30.55
N SER A 1175 -19.96 63.25 -31.70
CA SER A 1175 -18.99 64.02 -32.49
C SER A 1175 -19.65 65.28 -33.09
N PRO A 1176 -18.96 66.43 -33.18
CA PRO A 1176 -19.44 67.60 -33.91
C PRO A 1176 -19.29 67.44 -35.44
N GLU A 1177 -18.53 66.45 -35.93
CA GLU A 1177 -18.15 66.29 -37.34
C GLU A 1177 -19.08 65.35 -38.13
N ARG A 1178 -19.91 64.54 -37.45
CA ARG A 1178 -20.83 63.57 -38.08
C ARG A 1178 -22.19 63.52 -37.36
N PRO A 1179 -23.28 63.14 -38.06
CA PRO A 1179 -24.58 62.94 -37.41
C PRO A 1179 -24.49 61.89 -36.30
N ALA A 1180 -25.18 62.14 -35.19
CA ALA A 1180 -25.18 61.23 -34.05
C ALA A 1180 -26.03 59.99 -34.33
N GLU A 1181 -25.45 58.82 -34.12
CA GLU A 1181 -26.13 57.54 -34.29
C GLU A 1181 -25.97 56.72 -33.00
N LEU A 1182 -27.05 56.06 -32.58
CA LEU A 1182 -27.05 55.13 -31.45
C LEU A 1182 -27.79 53.85 -31.85
N LYS A 1183 -27.11 52.72 -31.72
CA LYS A 1183 -27.69 51.39 -31.91
C LYS A 1183 -27.92 50.70 -30.57
N ILE A 1184 -29.15 50.30 -30.29
CA ILE A 1184 -29.56 49.59 -29.07
C ILE A 1184 -29.86 48.14 -29.44
N ILE A 1185 -29.11 47.18 -28.91
CA ILE A 1185 -29.18 45.74 -29.28
C ILE A 1185 -29.40 44.90 -28.03
N SER A 1186 -30.21 43.83 -28.08
CA SER A 1186 -30.26 42.84 -26.99
C SER A 1186 -29.90 41.42 -27.43
N GLY A 1187 -29.52 40.58 -26.47
CA GLY A 1187 -29.39 39.14 -26.67
C GLY A 1187 -29.21 38.42 -25.34
N THR A 1188 -28.81 37.14 -25.39
CA THR A 1188 -28.50 36.34 -24.20
C THR A 1188 -27.09 35.74 -24.29
N LYS A 1189 -26.40 35.63 -23.15
CA LYS A 1189 -25.05 35.06 -23.04
C LYS A 1189 -24.83 34.53 -21.62
N GLY A 1190 -24.56 33.23 -21.48
CA GLY A 1190 -24.17 32.62 -20.20
C GLY A 1190 -25.19 32.75 -19.07
N GLY A 1191 -26.49 32.61 -19.35
CA GLY A 1191 -27.56 32.76 -18.35
C GLY A 1191 -28.00 34.20 -18.06
N TYR A 1192 -27.33 35.18 -18.65
CA TYR A 1192 -27.70 36.59 -18.59
C TYR A 1192 -28.37 37.05 -19.90
N ALA A 1193 -29.35 37.93 -19.79
CA ALA A 1193 -29.74 38.81 -20.88
C ALA A 1193 -28.77 40.00 -20.92
N PHE A 1194 -28.51 40.54 -22.11
CA PHE A 1194 -27.78 41.80 -22.26
C PHE A 1194 -28.55 42.83 -23.08
N LEU A 1195 -28.25 44.10 -22.81
CA LEU A 1195 -28.71 45.27 -23.54
C LEU A 1195 -27.49 46.15 -23.82
N ARG A 1196 -27.14 46.28 -25.09
CA ARG A 1196 -26.00 47.02 -25.62
C ARG A 1196 -26.44 48.36 -26.21
N PHE A 1197 -25.65 49.39 -25.99
CA PHE A 1197 -25.81 50.75 -26.50
C PHE A 1197 -24.50 51.11 -27.22
N GLU A 1198 -24.54 51.24 -28.54
CA GLU A 1198 -23.39 51.51 -29.41
C GLU A 1198 -23.57 52.86 -30.10
N ASP A 1199 -22.78 53.87 -29.68
CA ASP A 1199 -22.77 55.22 -30.24
C ASP A 1199 -21.63 55.44 -31.23
N ASN A 1200 -21.82 56.39 -32.15
CA ASN A 1200 -20.77 56.91 -33.03
C ASN A 1200 -20.12 58.20 -32.49
N GLY A 1201 -20.06 58.38 -31.17
CA GLY A 1201 -19.63 59.61 -30.50
C GLY A 1201 -18.13 59.89 -30.55
N LEU A 1202 -17.66 60.71 -29.61
CA LEU A 1202 -16.25 61.09 -29.45
C LEU A 1202 -15.35 59.93 -29.00
N GLY A 1203 -15.92 58.87 -28.43
CA GLY A 1203 -15.17 57.72 -27.89
C GLY A 1203 -14.28 58.07 -26.68
N ILE A 1204 -13.75 57.06 -26.02
CA ILE A 1204 -13.05 57.18 -24.74
C ILE A 1204 -11.68 56.52 -24.84
N ASP A 1205 -10.64 57.22 -24.36
CA ASP A 1205 -9.29 56.68 -24.18
C ASP A 1205 -9.30 55.66 -23.01
N LEU A 1206 -9.54 54.39 -23.34
CA LEU A 1206 -9.62 53.31 -22.35
C LEU A 1206 -8.25 52.91 -21.79
N ASP A 1207 -7.16 53.10 -22.53
CA ASP A 1207 -5.80 52.86 -22.04
C ASP A 1207 -5.45 53.82 -20.88
N ARG A 1208 -5.87 55.08 -20.99
CA ARG A 1208 -5.66 56.12 -19.98
C ARG A 1208 -6.71 56.13 -18.87
N HIS A 1209 -7.96 55.75 -19.16
CA HIS A 1209 -9.09 55.97 -18.24
C HIS A 1209 -9.92 54.73 -17.88
N GLY A 1210 -9.76 53.58 -18.56
CA GLY A 1210 -10.65 52.42 -18.42
C GLY A 1210 -10.78 51.89 -17.00
N SER A 1211 -9.67 51.80 -16.26
CA SER A 1211 -9.64 51.38 -14.85
C SER A 1211 -10.36 52.31 -13.87
N LYS A 1212 -10.72 53.52 -14.31
CA LYS A 1212 -11.41 54.56 -13.53
C LYS A 1212 -12.75 55.01 -14.15
N LEU A 1213 -13.21 54.33 -15.21
CA LEU A 1213 -14.37 54.77 -16.00
C LEU A 1213 -15.66 54.91 -15.17
N PHE A 1214 -15.90 53.94 -14.29
CA PHE A 1214 -17.06 53.90 -13.39
C PHE A 1214 -16.77 54.54 -12.01
N GLY A 1215 -15.77 55.41 -11.91
CA GLY A 1215 -15.50 56.16 -10.68
C GLY A 1215 -16.45 57.34 -10.50
N MET A 1216 -16.75 57.70 -9.25
CA MET A 1216 -17.56 58.88 -8.93
C MET A 1216 -16.85 60.17 -9.38
N TYR A 1217 -17.63 61.11 -9.93
CA TYR A 1217 -17.17 62.38 -10.50
C TYR A 1217 -16.07 62.26 -11.58
N LYS A 1218 -16.09 61.20 -12.41
CA LYS A 1218 -15.12 61.03 -13.50
C LYS A 1218 -15.69 61.43 -14.86
N THR A 1219 -14.99 62.33 -15.54
CA THR A 1219 -15.34 62.88 -16.85
C THR A 1219 -14.21 62.64 -17.84
N PHE A 1220 -14.57 62.42 -19.10
CA PHE A 1220 -13.64 62.00 -20.16
C PHE A 1220 -13.64 62.93 -21.38
N HIS A 1221 -14.56 63.92 -21.39
CA HIS A 1221 -14.70 64.96 -22.41
C HIS A 1221 -15.05 66.28 -21.75
N SER A 1222 -14.56 67.39 -22.32
CA SER A 1222 -14.81 68.77 -21.85
C SER A 1222 -16.21 69.29 -22.24
N HIS A 1223 -17.26 68.48 -22.05
CA HIS A 1223 -18.64 68.89 -22.33
C HIS A 1223 -19.21 69.65 -21.10
N PRO A 1224 -19.84 70.84 -21.25
CA PRO A 1224 -20.24 71.69 -20.11
C PRO A 1224 -21.15 71.02 -19.07
N GLU A 1225 -21.95 70.04 -19.50
CA GLU A 1225 -22.87 69.29 -18.63
C GLU A 1225 -22.29 67.96 -18.08
N ALA A 1226 -20.99 67.68 -18.24
CA ALA A 1226 -20.39 66.41 -17.83
C ALA A 1226 -20.20 66.36 -16.30
N ARG A 1227 -21.12 65.68 -15.58
CA ARG A 1227 -21.07 65.54 -14.11
C ARG A 1227 -20.32 64.30 -13.60
N GLY A 1228 -20.15 63.27 -14.44
CA GLY A 1228 -19.34 62.08 -14.11
C GLY A 1228 -19.93 61.11 -13.06
N ILE A 1229 -21.24 61.16 -12.80
CA ILE A 1229 -21.92 60.32 -11.78
C ILE A 1229 -22.82 59.24 -12.41
N GLY A 1230 -23.45 59.51 -13.57
CA GLY A 1230 -24.47 58.63 -14.15
C GLY A 1230 -24.00 57.20 -14.48
N LEU A 1231 -22.75 57.02 -14.91
CA LEU A 1231 -22.18 55.67 -15.13
C LEU A 1231 -21.94 54.91 -13.82
N PHE A 1232 -21.54 55.60 -12.74
CA PHE A 1232 -21.37 55.01 -11.42
C PHE A 1232 -22.72 54.57 -10.83
N ILE A 1233 -23.76 55.40 -10.93
CA ILE A 1233 -25.13 55.02 -10.51
C ILE A 1233 -25.64 53.85 -11.34
N SER A 1234 -25.58 53.92 -12.68
CA SER A 1234 -26.02 52.81 -13.52
C SER A 1234 -25.28 51.51 -13.20
N LYS A 1235 -23.97 51.56 -12.93
CA LYS A 1235 -23.20 50.38 -12.51
C LYS A 1235 -23.69 49.83 -11.17
N ASN A 1236 -23.76 50.64 -10.12
CA ASN A 1236 -24.20 50.21 -8.78
C ASN A 1236 -25.62 49.62 -8.82
N GLN A 1237 -26.52 50.24 -9.59
CA GLN A 1237 -27.88 49.75 -9.81
C GLN A 1237 -27.91 48.38 -10.50
N ILE A 1238 -27.12 48.18 -11.56
CA ILE A 1238 -27.00 46.90 -12.25
C ILE A 1238 -26.41 45.82 -11.32
N GLU A 1239 -25.34 46.13 -10.60
CA GLU A 1239 -24.66 45.18 -9.69
C GLU A 1239 -25.54 44.81 -8.49
N ALA A 1240 -26.29 45.74 -7.92
CA ALA A 1240 -27.27 45.46 -6.85
C ALA A 1240 -28.38 44.51 -7.33
N MET A 1241 -28.79 44.57 -8.60
CA MET A 1241 -29.73 43.62 -9.22
C MET A 1241 -29.06 42.27 -9.62
N GLY A 1242 -27.78 42.07 -9.27
CA GLY A 1242 -27.01 40.86 -9.60
C GLY A 1242 -26.57 40.77 -11.07
N GLY A 1243 -26.51 41.90 -11.77
CA GLY A 1243 -26.01 42.05 -13.13
C GLY A 1243 -24.55 42.53 -13.21
N LYS A 1244 -24.11 42.94 -14.41
CA LYS A 1244 -22.82 43.63 -14.65
C LYS A 1244 -22.88 44.57 -15.85
N ILE A 1245 -21.90 45.46 -16.03
CA ILE A 1245 -21.78 46.31 -17.22
C ILE A 1245 -20.36 46.30 -17.80
N GLU A 1246 -20.26 46.19 -19.12
CA GLU A 1246 -19.02 46.16 -19.90
C GLU A 1246 -18.96 47.36 -20.86
N VAL A 1247 -17.75 47.68 -21.34
CA VAL A 1247 -17.49 48.84 -22.22
C VAL A 1247 -16.41 48.51 -23.26
N GLU A 1248 -16.65 48.92 -24.51
CA GLU A 1248 -15.70 48.94 -25.61
C GLU A 1248 -15.69 50.38 -26.16
N SER A 1249 -14.54 50.98 -26.49
CA SER A 1249 -14.50 52.38 -26.98
C SER A 1249 -13.22 52.68 -27.74
N GLU A 1250 -13.32 53.55 -28.75
CA GLU A 1250 -12.18 54.04 -29.52
C GLU A 1250 -12.33 55.55 -29.79
N LEU A 1251 -11.26 56.31 -29.53
CA LEU A 1251 -11.18 57.76 -29.76
C LEU A 1251 -11.63 58.14 -31.18
N ASN A 1252 -12.53 59.12 -31.26
CA ASN A 1252 -13.19 59.62 -32.48
C ASN A 1252 -13.91 58.55 -33.32
N LYS A 1253 -14.20 57.36 -32.78
CA LYS A 1253 -15.09 56.35 -33.40
C LYS A 1253 -16.40 56.17 -32.61
N GLY A 1254 -16.34 56.14 -31.28
CA GLY A 1254 -17.53 56.02 -30.42
C GLY A 1254 -17.37 54.99 -29.29
N THR A 1255 -18.48 54.67 -28.62
CA THR A 1255 -18.50 53.82 -27.42
C THR A 1255 -19.61 52.77 -27.49
N LYS A 1256 -19.34 51.58 -26.93
CA LYS A 1256 -20.29 50.48 -26.77
C LYS A 1256 -20.40 50.11 -25.30
N PHE A 1257 -21.53 50.40 -24.66
CA PHE A 1257 -21.83 49.91 -23.32
C PHE A 1257 -22.71 48.66 -23.40
N THR A 1258 -22.34 47.57 -22.72
CA THR A 1258 -23.15 46.33 -22.67
C THR A 1258 -23.56 46.03 -21.23
N ALA A 1259 -24.82 46.28 -20.88
CA ALA A 1259 -25.38 45.99 -19.56
C ALA A 1259 -26.01 44.58 -19.55
N TYR A 1260 -25.69 43.78 -18.55
CA TYR A 1260 -26.16 42.41 -18.36
C TYR A 1260 -27.06 42.30 -17.14
N PHE A 1261 -28.17 41.57 -17.28
CA PHE A 1261 -29.18 41.36 -16.25
C PHE A 1261 -29.53 39.87 -16.16
N ARG A 1262 -29.92 39.39 -14.97
CA ARG A 1262 -30.39 38.01 -14.80
C ARG A 1262 -31.70 37.81 -15.56
N ILE A 1263 -31.82 36.72 -16.31
CA ILE A 1263 -33.08 36.33 -16.96
C ILE A 1263 -34.13 36.03 -15.86
N ALA A 1264 -35.40 36.34 -16.13
CA ALA A 1264 -36.56 36.12 -15.25
C ALA A 1264 -37.43 34.95 -15.71
#